data_AF-A0A8C4QDP5-F1
#
_entry.id   AF-A0A8C4QDP5-F1
#
_cell.length_a   1.000
_cell.length_b   1.000
_cell.length_c   1.000
_cell.angle_alpha   90.00
_cell.angle_beta   90.00
_cell.angle_gamma   90.00
#
_symmetry.space_group_name_H-M   'P 1'
#
loop_
_entity.id
_entity.type
_entity.pdbx_description
1 polymer ?
#
loop_
_entity_poly.entity_id
_entity_poly.type
_entity_poly.pdbx_seq_one_letter_code
_entity_poly.pdbx_strand_id
1 'polypeptide(L)'
;MIFASSSDEGRVLIWDVRAPPREEPLCLAYCRSAFHGVAFNPAEPRLVATANSREGVGLWDVRRPLSCLRHFGSSPGGPPSSAMSVRFTGDGGRLAALRRRLPPVLYDLGGPRVGGGPAPPPTQFDHPGYFNSCTMKSCCFAGDRDQYLLSGSDDFNLYMWRIPEGAPEKIVDGNVKMTLGMIWTIILRFAIQDISVEEMSAKEGLLLWCQRKTAPYDNVNVNNFHTSWKDGLAFCALIHRHRPDLIDYSELRKDDPLTNLNTAFEVAEKNLDIPKMLDADDIVNTPRPDEKTIMTYISCFYHAFSGAQKAETAANRICKVLEANQENEKLMEEYERIASDLLAWIDQQIPWLSKRETQPSLAPAQTLLSRHSDYSKEERPPHAKERNRLNTTFNSLQTRLRLHNRPNFMPAEGHLVADIAHAWERLEGAECGYEEWLLSEMQRLQRLDHLVAKFKIKADGHEAWSAGIDQQLENEILGGGENLATDESDGPLKIGNNLATVQVLIRRQEALESDLAAHQEGVEQIAAIAQELNELEYEDVVSVNTRCEAICNHWDDLGKKTQARHNVLKQQEAWLAAVDNLQKGIVARATPFLVWLHGAADDLQDPFLLYSVAEVQVRVLLNHITLALSLTLKLWRLVNVIWSENLSNFFCFSHNLSFSPFSFPQALLKAHIDFKATLPAAQTERDGLLAMWTELDKLQQAPPPSFVRPSQRLPSENPYTDILPLDITSMWDQVQLLVVQREQALLKEQVCQEQRQALKNQYRTVAASVAPWIQRHAEEAGRLVSGSISGSLEERNVQLHRLKEELSRQEGNLSRLEELHTALHHAGVYDTAHTPYPMERVRVGWEALGTALAHAESQLETEAAGGARNLTPEQLRELQAAFNHFDKKKKGILDAEDFRACLISMGHVLGEAEFARLLAGADPVGTGVVSFAAFLDVMAREAGATGSTEQTVEAFRILAGDKPYILPEELRQELPPEQAEYCIASMSPSTDPVAPPGALDYSSFASALYGQSDL
;
A
#
# COMPACT_ATOMS: atom_id res chain seq x y z
N MET A 1 -63.30 -19.26 35.26
CA MET A 1 -62.91 -20.67 35.42
C MET A 1 -61.41 -20.69 35.28
N ILE A 2 -60.69 -21.29 36.22
CA ILE A 2 -59.22 -21.33 36.15
C ILE A 2 -58.79 -22.66 35.51
N PHE A 3 -57.86 -22.63 34.57
CA PHE A 3 -57.19 -23.81 34.03
C PHE A 3 -55.69 -23.57 33.85
N ALA A 4 -54.92 -24.65 33.74
CA ALA A 4 -53.48 -24.62 33.54
C ALA A 4 -53.10 -25.22 32.18
N SER A 5 -52.09 -24.65 31.53
CA SER A 5 -51.50 -25.21 30.31
C SER A 5 -49.98 -25.32 30.45
N SER A 6 -49.44 -26.51 30.17
CA SER A 6 -48.01 -26.74 29.98
C SER A 6 -47.63 -26.56 28.51
N SER A 7 -46.49 -25.92 28.24
CA SER A 7 -45.94 -25.69 26.89
C SER A 7 -44.60 -26.40 26.69
N ASP A 8 -44.33 -26.83 25.45
CA ASP A 8 -43.03 -27.34 25.04
C ASP A 8 -41.94 -26.23 25.04
N GLU A 9 -42.33 -24.95 25.04
CA GLU A 9 -41.44 -23.80 25.30
C GLU A 9 -40.94 -23.73 26.77
N GLY A 10 -41.28 -24.72 27.60
CA GLY A 10 -40.87 -24.77 29.01
C GLY A 10 -41.61 -23.79 29.91
N ARG A 11 -42.81 -23.34 29.51
CA ARG A 11 -43.71 -22.50 30.33
C ARG A 11 -44.85 -23.33 30.91
N VAL A 12 -45.27 -23.01 32.14
CA VAL A 12 -46.59 -23.40 32.67
C VAL A 12 -47.38 -22.14 32.98
N LEU A 13 -48.51 -21.99 32.30
CA LEU A 13 -49.36 -20.79 32.35
C LEU A 13 -50.69 -21.12 33.03
N ILE A 14 -51.15 -20.23 33.90
CA ILE A 14 -52.45 -20.30 34.57
C ILE A 14 -53.37 -19.23 33.96
N TRP A 15 -54.49 -19.69 33.40
CA TRP A 15 -55.48 -18.87 32.72
C TRP A 15 -56.73 -18.76 33.58
N ASP A 16 -57.26 -17.56 33.79
CA ASP A 16 -58.61 -17.38 34.31
C ASP A 16 -59.55 -16.88 33.21
N VAL A 17 -60.54 -17.69 32.85
CA VAL A 17 -61.59 -17.37 31.88
C VAL A 17 -62.50 -16.20 32.36
N ARG A 18 -62.29 -15.68 33.58
CA ARG A 18 -62.93 -14.44 34.07
C ARG A 18 -62.15 -13.17 33.71
N ALA A 19 -60.87 -13.27 33.34
CA ALA A 19 -60.04 -12.13 32.96
C ALA A 19 -60.40 -11.63 31.54
N PRO A 20 -60.25 -10.33 31.24
CA PRO A 20 -60.45 -9.79 29.90
C PRO A 20 -59.43 -10.38 28.90
N PRO A 21 -59.77 -10.59 27.60
CA PRO A 21 -58.91 -11.23 26.61
C PRO A 21 -57.59 -10.50 26.22
N ARG A 22 -57.20 -9.47 26.97
CA ARG A 22 -55.94 -8.70 26.81
C ARG A 22 -55.01 -8.82 28.01
N GLU A 23 -55.42 -9.51 29.07
CA GLU A 23 -54.60 -9.74 30.26
C GLU A 23 -53.76 -11.02 30.07
N GLU A 24 -52.45 -10.94 30.30
CA GLU A 24 -51.55 -12.09 30.09
C GLU A 24 -51.75 -13.17 31.18
N PRO A 25 -51.68 -14.46 30.83
CA PRO A 25 -51.84 -15.55 31.79
C PRO A 25 -50.65 -15.63 32.75
N LEU A 26 -50.92 -15.95 34.02
CA LEU A 26 -49.90 -16.03 35.07
C LEU A 26 -48.91 -17.15 34.76
N CYS A 27 -47.63 -16.79 34.54
CA CYS A 27 -46.55 -17.74 34.39
C CYS A 27 -46.17 -18.34 35.76
N LEU A 28 -46.58 -19.59 36.00
CA LEU A 28 -46.32 -20.31 37.26
C LEU A 28 -44.92 -20.93 37.29
N ALA A 29 -44.42 -21.42 36.16
CA ALA A 29 -43.11 -22.04 36.04
C ALA A 29 -42.47 -21.72 34.68
N TYR A 30 -41.15 -21.48 34.70
CA TYR A 30 -40.35 -21.27 33.50
C TYR A 30 -39.04 -22.05 33.60
N CYS A 31 -38.82 -22.96 32.65
CA CYS A 31 -37.71 -23.90 32.61
C CYS A 31 -37.11 -23.93 31.19
N ARG A 32 -35.84 -24.31 31.03
CA ARG A 32 -35.20 -24.43 29.70
C ARG A 32 -35.59 -25.71 28.94
N SER A 33 -36.65 -26.38 29.37
CA SER A 33 -37.07 -27.68 28.83
C SER A 33 -38.58 -27.89 28.96
N ALA A 34 -39.16 -28.52 27.95
CA ALA A 34 -40.60 -28.72 27.77
C ALA A 34 -41.32 -29.29 28.99
N PHE A 35 -42.53 -28.80 29.26
CA PHE A 35 -43.46 -29.42 30.20
C PHE A 35 -44.50 -30.25 29.45
N HIS A 36 -44.55 -31.56 29.73
CA HIS A 36 -45.43 -32.52 29.03
C HIS A 36 -46.78 -32.72 29.72
N GLY A 37 -46.97 -32.22 30.94
CA GLY A 37 -48.25 -32.27 31.62
C GLY A 37 -48.32 -31.42 32.87
N VAL A 38 -49.54 -31.02 33.24
CA VAL A 38 -49.85 -30.23 34.43
C VAL A 38 -51.15 -30.74 35.07
N ALA A 39 -51.22 -30.73 36.41
CA ALA A 39 -52.40 -31.11 37.18
C ALA A 39 -52.54 -30.24 38.42
N PHE A 40 -53.76 -29.80 38.74
CA PHE A 40 -54.10 -29.25 40.05
C PHE A 40 -54.26 -30.39 41.07
N ASN A 41 -53.93 -30.13 42.33
CA ASN A 41 -54.29 -31.02 43.44
C ASN A 41 -55.80 -30.91 43.71
N PRO A 42 -56.56 -32.03 43.78
CA PRO A 42 -58.00 -31.99 43.96
C PRO A 42 -58.46 -31.55 45.37
N ALA A 43 -57.63 -31.77 46.40
CA ALA A 43 -57.91 -31.36 47.78
C ALA A 43 -57.37 -29.95 48.10
N GLU A 44 -56.24 -29.56 47.50
CA GLU A 44 -55.66 -28.22 47.65
C GLU A 44 -55.48 -27.49 46.29
N PRO A 45 -56.50 -26.77 45.78
CA PRO A 45 -56.43 -26.10 44.47
C PRO A 45 -55.34 -25.02 44.30
N ARG A 46 -54.63 -24.65 45.37
CA ARG A 46 -53.43 -23.78 45.30
C ARG A 46 -52.19 -24.52 44.78
N LEU A 47 -52.17 -25.86 44.86
CA LEU A 47 -51.03 -26.70 44.51
C LEU A 47 -51.18 -27.26 43.10
N VAL A 48 -50.09 -27.17 42.33
CA VAL A 48 -50.01 -27.66 40.95
C VAL A 48 -48.80 -28.57 40.81
N ALA A 49 -49.00 -29.78 40.29
CA ALA A 49 -47.92 -30.68 39.87
C ALA A 49 -47.65 -30.55 38.37
N THR A 50 -46.38 -30.68 37.98
CA THR A 50 -45.93 -30.54 36.59
C THR A 50 -44.97 -31.67 36.22
N ALA A 51 -45.14 -32.27 35.04
CA ALA A 51 -44.20 -33.21 34.43
C ALA A 51 -43.27 -32.48 33.45
N ASN A 52 -41.98 -32.40 33.75
CA ASN A 52 -40.97 -31.77 32.90
C ASN A 52 -40.09 -32.82 32.18
N SER A 53 -39.84 -32.56 30.89
CA SER A 53 -39.05 -33.39 29.98
C SER A 53 -37.60 -33.64 30.42
N ARG A 54 -37.02 -32.80 31.29
CA ARG A 54 -35.71 -33.02 31.94
C ARG A 54 -35.77 -32.90 33.46
N GLU A 55 -36.41 -31.84 33.98
CA GLU A 55 -36.35 -31.46 35.41
C GLU A 55 -37.27 -32.30 36.33
N GLY A 56 -37.86 -33.37 35.80
CA GLY A 56 -38.65 -34.34 36.54
C GLY A 56 -40.02 -33.81 36.94
N VAL A 57 -40.46 -34.19 38.13
CA VAL A 57 -41.77 -33.81 38.66
C VAL A 57 -41.61 -32.65 39.63
N GLY A 58 -42.22 -31.51 39.32
CA GLY A 58 -42.25 -30.32 40.18
C GLY A 58 -43.61 -30.15 40.84
N LEU A 59 -43.62 -29.57 42.05
CA LEU A 59 -44.82 -29.15 42.78
C LEU A 59 -44.71 -27.67 43.14
N TRP A 60 -45.74 -26.89 42.81
CA TRP A 60 -45.73 -25.42 42.82
C TRP A 60 -46.95 -24.88 43.59
N ASP A 61 -46.83 -23.68 44.19
CA ASP A 61 -47.97 -22.93 44.75
C ASP A 61 -48.30 -21.79 43.78
N VAL A 62 -49.57 -21.67 43.35
CA VAL A 62 -50.01 -20.61 42.42
C VAL A 62 -49.73 -19.20 42.98
N ARG A 63 -49.59 -19.06 44.31
CA ARG A 63 -49.29 -17.81 45.01
C ARG A 63 -47.79 -17.50 45.10
N ARG A 64 -46.92 -18.39 44.58
CA ARG A 64 -45.46 -18.23 44.50
C ARG A 64 -44.96 -18.61 43.10
N PRO A 65 -45.33 -17.84 42.06
CA PRO A 65 -44.88 -18.09 40.69
C PRO A 65 -43.35 -18.12 40.61
N LEU A 66 -42.85 -18.92 39.67
CA LEU A 66 -41.43 -19.20 39.41
C LEU A 66 -40.66 -19.87 40.57
N SER A 67 -41.34 -20.31 41.64
CA SER A 67 -40.73 -20.99 42.79
C SER A 67 -41.31 -22.40 43.00
N CYS A 68 -40.50 -23.42 42.72
CA CYS A 68 -40.87 -24.82 42.96
C CYS A 68 -40.77 -25.14 44.46
N LEU A 69 -41.83 -25.69 45.05
CA LEU A 69 -41.85 -26.10 46.46
C LEU A 69 -41.07 -27.41 46.69
N ARG A 70 -41.13 -28.34 45.72
CA ARG A 70 -40.48 -29.65 45.80
C ARG A 70 -40.32 -30.26 44.42
N HIS A 71 -39.10 -30.67 44.09
CA HIS A 71 -38.82 -31.58 42.97
C HIS A 71 -38.85 -33.03 43.46
N PHE A 72 -39.39 -33.93 42.64
CA PHE A 72 -39.43 -35.37 42.85
C PHE A 72 -38.71 -36.07 41.68
N GLY A 73 -37.84 -37.03 42.00
CA GLY A 73 -37.05 -37.80 41.02
C GLY A 73 -35.56 -37.43 40.96
N SER A 74 -35.14 -36.34 41.58
CA SER A 74 -33.73 -35.93 41.66
C SER A 74 -33.09 -36.37 42.99
N SER A 75 -32.25 -37.40 42.96
CA SER A 75 -31.24 -37.61 44.02
C SER A 75 -30.14 -36.55 43.89
N PRO A 76 -29.54 -36.05 44.98
CA PRO A 76 -28.38 -35.17 44.90
C PRO A 76 -27.25 -35.83 44.09
N GLY A 77 -26.84 -35.19 42.98
CA GLY A 77 -25.82 -35.72 42.07
C GLY A 77 -26.30 -36.76 41.04
N GLY A 78 -27.59 -37.12 41.00
CA GLY A 78 -28.15 -37.98 39.95
C GLY A 78 -28.44 -37.23 38.64
N PRO A 79 -28.40 -37.90 37.46
CA PRO A 79 -28.78 -37.28 36.21
C PRO A 79 -30.30 -36.91 36.20
N PRO A 80 -30.68 -35.77 35.59
CA PRO A 80 -32.07 -35.28 35.60
C PRO A 80 -33.04 -36.28 34.94
N SER A 81 -34.07 -36.68 35.67
CA SER A 81 -35.00 -37.76 35.27
C SER A 81 -36.21 -37.21 34.53
N SER A 82 -36.33 -37.56 33.24
CA SER A 82 -37.41 -37.10 32.35
C SER A 82 -38.80 -37.58 32.81
N ALA A 83 -39.73 -36.66 33.06
CA ALA A 83 -41.13 -36.95 33.41
C ALA A 83 -42.08 -36.66 32.24
N MET A 84 -43.08 -37.53 32.09
CA MET A 84 -44.05 -37.52 30.98
C MET A 84 -45.49 -37.31 31.44
N SER A 85 -45.83 -37.73 32.67
CA SER A 85 -47.18 -37.58 33.23
C SER A 85 -47.16 -37.39 34.73
N VAL A 86 -48.17 -36.70 35.26
CA VAL A 86 -48.44 -36.51 36.70
C VAL A 86 -49.94 -36.59 36.96
N ARG A 87 -50.34 -37.32 38.01
CA ARG A 87 -51.73 -37.38 38.52
C ARG A 87 -51.73 -37.48 40.04
N PHE A 88 -52.56 -36.67 40.69
CA PHE A 88 -52.89 -36.86 42.10
C PHE A 88 -53.91 -37.99 42.28
N THR A 89 -53.91 -38.63 43.45
CA THR A 89 -55.08 -39.33 43.98
C THR A 89 -56.20 -38.33 44.30
N GLY A 90 -57.46 -38.79 44.35
CA GLY A 90 -58.64 -37.98 44.63
C GLY A 90 -58.67 -37.37 46.03
N ASP A 91 -57.94 -37.96 46.99
CA ASP A 91 -57.69 -37.37 48.32
C ASP A 91 -56.62 -36.25 48.31
N GLY A 92 -55.94 -36.05 47.17
CA GLY A 92 -54.83 -35.11 47.03
C GLY A 92 -53.56 -35.46 47.82
N GLY A 93 -53.52 -36.62 48.48
CA GLY A 93 -52.45 -37.03 49.39
C GLY A 93 -51.25 -37.72 48.73
N ARG A 94 -51.42 -38.22 47.50
CA ARG A 94 -50.35 -38.90 46.74
C ARG A 94 -50.29 -38.42 45.29
N LEU A 95 -49.13 -38.61 44.67
CA LEU A 95 -48.82 -38.18 43.31
C LEU A 95 -48.19 -39.32 42.52
N ALA A 96 -48.94 -39.91 41.59
CA ALA A 96 -48.40 -40.82 40.59
C ALA A 96 -47.70 -40.04 39.47
N ALA A 97 -46.60 -40.58 38.96
CA ALA A 97 -45.89 -40.03 37.81
C ALA A 97 -45.40 -41.13 36.86
N LEU A 98 -45.34 -40.77 35.58
CA LEU A 98 -44.64 -41.56 34.55
C LEU A 98 -43.32 -40.88 34.22
N ARG A 99 -42.24 -41.64 34.30
CA ARG A 99 -40.87 -41.22 33.95
C ARG A 99 -40.42 -42.02 32.74
N ARG A 100 -39.69 -41.38 31.82
CA ARG A 100 -39.30 -41.99 30.55
C ARG A 100 -38.33 -43.16 30.76
N ARG A 101 -38.63 -44.32 30.16
CA ARG A 101 -37.85 -45.58 30.29
C ARG A 101 -37.72 -46.09 31.75
N LEU A 102 -38.69 -45.80 32.60
CA LEU A 102 -38.69 -46.19 34.01
C LEU A 102 -40.11 -46.57 34.46
N PRO A 103 -40.27 -47.56 35.36
CA PRO A 103 -41.59 -47.99 35.83
C PRO A 103 -42.39 -46.83 36.48
N PRO A 104 -43.74 -46.90 36.48
CA PRO A 104 -44.57 -45.91 37.15
C PRO A 104 -44.20 -45.79 38.62
N VAL A 105 -44.30 -44.57 39.14
CA VAL A 105 -43.86 -44.25 40.50
C VAL A 105 -44.94 -43.48 41.25
N LEU A 106 -45.13 -43.81 42.52
CA LEU A 106 -46.05 -43.14 43.44
C LEU A 106 -45.24 -42.45 44.54
N TYR A 107 -45.40 -41.13 44.62
CA TYR A 107 -44.86 -40.30 45.68
C TYR A 107 -45.94 -40.00 46.71
N ASP A 108 -45.61 -40.10 48.00
CA ASP A 108 -46.50 -39.64 49.06
C ASP A 108 -46.24 -38.15 49.37
N LEU A 109 -47.31 -37.38 49.56
CA LEU A 109 -47.27 -35.96 49.89
C LEU A 109 -47.55 -35.72 51.38
N GLY A 110 -48.12 -36.72 52.07
CA GLY A 110 -48.50 -36.66 53.47
C GLY A 110 -47.30 -36.72 54.42
N GLY A 111 -46.96 -35.59 55.03
CA GLY A 111 -46.18 -35.55 56.26
C GLY A 111 -45.03 -34.54 56.30
N PRO A 112 -45.06 -33.53 57.19
CA PRO A 112 -43.85 -32.88 57.66
C PRO A 112 -43.08 -33.87 58.55
N ARG A 113 -41.76 -33.97 58.38
CA ARG A 113 -40.92 -34.83 59.21
C ARG A 113 -40.42 -34.10 60.45
N VAL A 114 -40.91 -34.51 61.62
CA VAL A 114 -40.18 -34.32 62.87
C VAL A 114 -38.84 -35.04 62.71
N GLY A 115 -37.72 -34.30 62.75
CA GLY A 115 -36.38 -34.88 62.64
C GLY A 115 -35.82 -35.11 61.22
N GLY A 116 -36.16 -34.27 60.23
CA GLY A 116 -35.26 -33.89 59.12
C GLY A 116 -34.72 -34.93 58.11
N GLY A 117 -34.95 -36.23 58.29
CA GLY A 117 -34.37 -37.27 57.41
C GLY A 117 -34.97 -37.33 55.99
N PRO A 118 -34.29 -37.99 55.03
CA PRO A 118 -34.72 -38.08 53.63
C PRO A 118 -36.04 -38.86 53.46
N ALA A 119 -36.95 -38.32 52.64
CA ALA A 119 -38.30 -38.84 52.36
C ALA A 119 -38.33 -40.37 52.07
N PRO A 120 -39.44 -41.07 52.38
CA PRO A 120 -39.52 -42.52 52.14
C PRO A 120 -39.28 -42.84 50.66
N PRO A 121 -38.60 -43.96 50.33
CA PRO A 121 -38.34 -44.34 48.95
C PRO A 121 -39.68 -44.51 48.20
N PRO A 122 -39.84 -43.90 47.02
CA PRO A 122 -41.13 -43.88 46.34
C PRO A 122 -41.46 -45.26 45.77
N THR A 123 -42.72 -45.67 45.90
CA THR A 123 -43.18 -46.98 45.43
C THR A 123 -43.11 -47.03 43.91
N GLN A 124 -42.36 -47.99 43.37
CA GLN A 124 -42.23 -48.21 41.92
C GLN A 124 -42.92 -49.50 41.52
N PHE A 125 -43.66 -49.45 40.41
CA PHE A 125 -44.50 -50.55 39.94
C PHE A 125 -43.84 -51.24 38.74
N ASP A 126 -42.93 -52.16 39.04
CA ASP A 126 -42.17 -52.89 38.02
C ASP A 126 -42.99 -54.02 37.38
N HIS A 127 -42.71 -54.33 36.12
CA HIS A 127 -43.23 -55.49 35.39
C HIS A 127 -42.35 -55.78 34.16
N PRO A 128 -41.86 -57.01 33.93
CA PRO A 128 -40.88 -57.30 32.87
C PRO A 128 -41.30 -56.98 31.42
N GLY A 129 -42.61 -56.89 31.16
CA GLY A 129 -43.18 -56.48 29.86
C GLY A 129 -43.54 -55.00 29.74
N TYR A 130 -43.38 -54.20 30.79
CA TYR A 130 -43.78 -52.79 30.77
C TYR A 130 -42.65 -51.89 30.23
N PHE A 131 -42.95 -51.16 29.15
CA PHE A 131 -42.05 -50.19 28.52
C PHE A 131 -42.73 -48.83 28.31
N ASN A 132 -42.00 -47.73 28.50
CA ASN A 132 -42.49 -46.36 28.30
C ASN A 132 -41.40 -45.41 27.75
N SER A 133 -40.89 -45.75 26.57
CA SER A 133 -39.92 -44.93 25.84
C SER A 133 -40.57 -43.79 25.05
N CYS A 134 -41.74 -43.99 24.44
CA CYS A 134 -42.31 -43.03 23.49
C CYS A 134 -43.84 -42.96 23.39
N THR A 135 -44.54 -44.10 23.42
CA THR A 135 -45.83 -44.26 22.70
C THR A 135 -47.04 -43.84 23.53
N MET A 136 -47.09 -44.20 24.81
CA MET A 136 -48.15 -43.76 25.74
C MET A 136 -47.59 -42.88 26.86
N LYS A 137 -48.27 -41.75 27.15
CA LYS A 137 -47.77 -40.67 28.02
C LYS A 137 -48.68 -40.32 29.21
N SER A 138 -49.64 -41.18 29.56
CA SER A 138 -50.65 -40.90 30.57
C SER A 138 -50.91 -42.06 31.52
N CYS A 139 -50.96 -41.76 32.82
CA CYS A 139 -51.50 -42.64 33.85
C CYS A 139 -52.82 -42.10 34.41
N CYS A 140 -53.54 -42.95 35.13
CA CYS A 140 -54.70 -42.61 35.97
C CYS A 140 -54.83 -43.60 37.13
N PHE A 141 -55.62 -43.25 38.15
CA PHE A 141 -56.04 -44.17 39.21
C PHE A 141 -57.42 -44.76 38.89
N ALA A 142 -57.77 -45.88 39.52
CA ALA A 142 -59.10 -46.47 39.45
C ALA A 142 -59.51 -47.24 40.72
N GLY A 143 -60.82 -47.52 40.79
CA GLY A 143 -61.49 -48.06 41.98
C GLY A 143 -61.87 -46.96 42.97
N ASP A 144 -62.83 -47.26 43.85
CA ASP A 144 -63.55 -46.27 44.68
C ASP A 144 -62.66 -45.49 45.69
N ARG A 145 -61.37 -45.84 45.79
CA ARG A 145 -60.35 -45.26 46.68
C ARG A 145 -58.95 -45.23 46.06
N ASP A 146 -58.84 -45.12 44.73
CA ASP A 146 -57.57 -45.10 43.98
C ASP A 146 -56.64 -46.32 44.23
N GLN A 147 -57.22 -47.44 44.64
CA GLN A 147 -56.53 -48.68 45.02
C GLN A 147 -55.77 -49.36 43.86
N TYR A 148 -56.03 -48.93 42.62
CA TYR A 148 -55.32 -49.35 41.42
C TYR A 148 -54.68 -48.15 40.71
N LEU A 149 -53.43 -48.31 40.28
CA LEU A 149 -52.75 -47.42 39.33
C LEU A 149 -52.79 -48.05 37.94
N LEU A 150 -53.17 -47.27 36.91
CA LEU A 150 -53.18 -47.71 35.51
C LEU A 150 -52.21 -46.87 34.67
N SER A 151 -51.52 -47.53 33.73
CA SER A 151 -50.63 -46.88 32.77
C SER A 151 -50.61 -47.63 31.45
N GLY A 152 -50.66 -46.90 30.34
CA GLY A 152 -50.35 -47.45 29.03
C GLY A 152 -48.86 -47.75 28.88
N SER A 153 -48.54 -48.70 28.00
CA SER A 153 -47.17 -49.10 27.66
C SER A 153 -46.93 -49.08 26.14
N ASP A 154 -45.66 -49.02 25.75
CA ASP A 154 -45.22 -48.99 24.34
C ASP A 154 -45.47 -50.31 23.59
N ASP A 155 -45.77 -51.40 24.30
CA ASP A 155 -46.25 -52.68 23.75
C ASP A 155 -47.76 -52.66 23.36
N PHE A 156 -48.38 -51.48 23.44
CA PHE A 156 -49.81 -51.21 23.25
C PHE A 156 -50.76 -51.80 24.30
N ASN A 157 -50.24 -52.42 25.37
CA ASN A 157 -51.06 -52.91 26.47
C ASN A 157 -51.35 -51.82 27.53
N LEU A 158 -52.43 -52.03 28.28
CA LEU A 158 -52.80 -51.24 29.45
C LEU A 158 -52.50 -52.05 30.72
N TYR A 159 -51.54 -51.58 31.52
CA TYR A 159 -51.14 -52.23 32.76
C TYR A 159 -51.87 -51.64 33.96
N MET A 160 -52.22 -52.49 34.93
CA MET A 160 -52.90 -52.13 36.17
C MET A 160 -52.23 -52.81 37.36
N TRP A 161 -51.81 -52.02 38.36
CA TRP A 161 -51.19 -52.53 39.59
C TRP A 161 -52.06 -52.21 40.81
N ARG A 162 -52.19 -53.15 41.74
CA ARG A 162 -52.76 -52.90 43.08
C ARG A 162 -51.69 -52.30 43.99
N ILE A 163 -52.06 -51.28 44.77
CA ILE A 163 -51.20 -50.69 45.80
C ILE A 163 -51.23 -51.60 47.05
N PRO A 164 -50.09 -52.01 47.63
CA PRO A 164 -50.06 -52.98 48.74
C PRO A 164 -50.39 -52.37 50.12
N GLU A 165 -51.08 -53.16 50.95
CA GLU A 165 -51.35 -52.89 52.38
C GLU A 165 -50.17 -53.31 53.28
N GLY A 166 -50.14 -52.82 54.53
CA GLY A 166 -48.92 -52.70 55.34
C GLY A 166 -48.62 -53.83 56.33
N ALA A 167 -47.34 -54.14 56.52
CA ALA A 167 -46.87 -55.11 57.51
C ALA A 167 -47.22 -54.86 59.02
N PRO A 168 -47.40 -53.63 59.55
CA PRO A 168 -47.63 -53.46 61.00
C PRO A 168 -48.93 -54.09 61.52
N GLU A 169 -49.93 -54.32 60.67
CA GLU A 169 -51.22 -54.91 61.03
C GLU A 169 -51.06 -56.26 61.76
N LYS A 170 -50.15 -57.12 61.28
CA LYS A 170 -49.89 -58.46 61.87
C LYS A 170 -49.26 -58.46 63.27
N ILE A 171 -48.82 -57.30 63.76
CA ILE A 171 -48.37 -57.11 65.15
C ILE A 171 -49.54 -56.66 66.02
N VAL A 172 -50.41 -55.79 65.48
CA VAL A 172 -51.68 -55.37 66.11
C VAL A 172 -52.63 -56.58 66.28
N ASP A 173 -52.61 -57.53 65.33
CA ASP A 173 -53.34 -58.81 65.39
C ASP A 173 -52.89 -59.77 66.52
N GLY A 174 -51.93 -59.37 67.37
CA GLY A 174 -51.54 -60.13 68.57
C GLY A 174 -50.76 -61.43 68.30
N ASN A 175 -50.14 -61.58 67.12
CA ASN A 175 -49.39 -62.79 66.79
C ASN A 175 -48.12 -62.93 67.66
N VAL A 176 -48.22 -63.74 68.72
CA VAL A 176 -47.16 -63.96 69.72
C VAL A 176 -45.83 -64.37 69.10
N LYS A 177 -45.81 -65.21 68.05
CA LYS A 177 -44.56 -65.62 67.39
C LYS A 177 -43.90 -64.49 66.61
N MET A 178 -44.67 -63.63 65.94
CA MET A 178 -44.16 -62.44 65.27
C MET A 178 -43.68 -61.39 66.29
N THR A 179 -44.41 -61.22 67.39
CA THR A 179 -44.09 -60.28 68.48
C THR A 179 -42.79 -60.66 69.19
N LEU A 180 -42.63 -61.94 69.59
CA LEU A 180 -41.38 -62.46 70.16
C LEU A 180 -40.24 -62.45 69.15
N GLY A 181 -40.54 -62.68 67.86
CA GLY A 181 -39.56 -62.55 66.78
C GLY A 181 -39.01 -61.13 66.63
N MET A 182 -39.89 -60.12 66.69
CA MET A 182 -39.53 -58.70 66.66
C MET A 182 -38.76 -58.26 67.92
N ILE A 183 -39.22 -58.67 69.11
CA ILE A 183 -38.51 -58.38 70.37
C ILE A 183 -37.11 -59.00 70.33
N TRP A 184 -36.97 -60.23 69.83
CA TRP A 184 -35.66 -60.86 69.66
C TRP A 184 -34.78 -60.12 68.64
N THR A 185 -35.29 -59.65 67.50
CA THR A 185 -34.45 -58.89 66.55
C THR A 185 -34.04 -57.51 67.10
N ILE A 186 -34.86 -56.88 67.94
CA ILE A 186 -34.50 -55.66 68.67
C ILE A 186 -33.38 -55.94 69.69
N ILE A 187 -33.55 -56.94 70.56
CA ILE A 187 -32.53 -57.35 71.55
C ILE A 187 -31.22 -57.73 70.85
N LEU A 188 -31.30 -58.57 69.81
CA LEU A 188 -30.15 -58.97 69.01
C LEU A 188 -29.47 -57.75 68.40
N ARG A 189 -30.21 -56.79 67.83
CA ARG A 189 -29.65 -55.62 67.15
C ARG A 189 -28.99 -54.62 68.10
N PHE A 190 -29.59 -54.35 69.27
CA PHE A 190 -29.19 -53.23 70.14
C PHE A 190 -28.44 -53.64 71.42
N ALA A 191 -28.63 -54.86 71.92
CA ALA A 191 -27.95 -55.34 73.14
C ALA A 191 -26.87 -56.39 72.86
N ILE A 192 -26.88 -57.05 71.69
CA ILE A 192 -25.92 -58.11 71.35
C ILE A 192 -25.03 -57.71 70.17
N GLN A 193 -25.58 -57.25 69.04
CA GLN A 193 -24.82 -57.12 67.78
C GLN A 193 -23.64 -56.13 67.84
N ASP A 194 -23.71 -55.12 68.70
CA ASP A 194 -22.63 -54.15 68.92
C ASP A 194 -21.51 -54.67 69.86
N ILE A 195 -21.58 -55.95 70.29
CA ILE A 195 -20.53 -56.63 71.07
C ILE A 195 -19.49 -57.22 70.11
N SER A 196 -18.59 -56.36 69.60
CA SER A 196 -17.44 -56.79 68.81
C SER A 196 -16.23 -57.12 69.69
N VAL A 197 -15.83 -58.40 69.73
CA VAL A 197 -14.56 -58.85 70.32
C VAL A 197 -13.79 -59.56 69.21
N GLU A 198 -12.61 -59.05 68.86
CA GLU A 198 -11.68 -59.64 67.87
C GLU A 198 -12.34 -60.00 66.52
N GLU A 199 -13.15 -59.08 66.00
CA GLU A 199 -13.82 -59.16 64.68
C GLU A 199 -14.77 -60.37 64.48
N MET A 200 -15.00 -61.18 65.52
CA MET A 200 -15.94 -62.30 65.51
C MET A 200 -17.40 -61.82 65.43
N SER A 201 -18.32 -62.71 65.04
CA SER A 201 -19.74 -62.38 65.12
C SER A 201 -20.15 -62.14 66.58
N ALA A 202 -21.11 -61.27 66.83
CA ALA A 202 -21.44 -60.82 68.18
C ALA A 202 -21.81 -61.95 69.18
N LYS A 203 -22.39 -63.04 68.68
CA LYS A 203 -22.66 -64.24 69.50
C LYS A 203 -21.37 -64.93 69.93
N GLU A 204 -20.41 -65.06 69.01
CA GLU A 204 -19.10 -65.67 69.27
C GLU A 204 -18.22 -64.76 70.13
N GLY A 205 -18.24 -63.44 69.88
CA GLY A 205 -17.53 -62.45 70.69
C GLY A 205 -18.02 -62.40 72.14
N LEU A 206 -19.34 -62.50 72.35
CA LEU A 206 -19.92 -62.63 73.70
C LEU A 206 -19.53 -63.95 74.37
N LEU A 207 -19.49 -65.06 73.60
CA LEU A 207 -19.10 -66.38 74.13
C LEU A 207 -17.60 -66.41 74.51
N LEU A 208 -16.74 -65.86 73.65
CA LEU A 208 -15.31 -65.71 73.89
C LEU A 208 -15.03 -64.78 75.08
N TRP A 209 -15.81 -63.71 75.25
CA TRP A 209 -15.74 -62.88 76.46
C TRP A 209 -16.06 -63.69 77.71
N CYS A 210 -17.15 -64.49 77.70
CA CYS A 210 -17.48 -65.36 78.83
C CYS A 210 -16.33 -66.32 79.14
N GLN A 211 -15.86 -67.06 78.12
CA GLN A 211 -14.75 -68.02 78.23
C GLN A 211 -13.49 -67.36 78.82
N ARG A 212 -13.07 -66.20 78.32
CA ARG A 212 -11.88 -65.49 78.83
C ARG A 212 -12.03 -64.98 80.26
N LYS A 213 -13.25 -64.72 80.71
CA LYS A 213 -13.53 -64.31 82.09
C LYS A 213 -13.63 -65.50 83.04
N THR A 214 -14.20 -66.63 82.60
CA THR A 214 -14.33 -67.85 83.42
C THR A 214 -13.15 -68.83 83.31
N ALA A 215 -12.20 -68.62 82.38
CA ALA A 215 -11.01 -69.47 82.22
C ALA A 215 -10.17 -69.73 83.50
N PRO A 216 -10.11 -68.83 84.50
CA PRO A 216 -9.38 -69.11 85.76
C PRO A 216 -10.11 -70.03 86.75
N TYR A 217 -11.28 -70.59 86.43
CA TYR A 217 -12.08 -71.39 87.35
C TYR A 217 -12.25 -72.83 86.82
N ASP A 218 -11.50 -73.78 87.37
CA ASP A 218 -11.44 -75.18 86.89
C ASP A 218 -12.81 -75.90 86.90
N ASN A 219 -13.77 -75.44 87.71
CA ASN A 219 -15.10 -76.02 87.83
C ASN A 219 -16.13 -75.49 86.80
N VAL A 220 -15.76 -74.52 85.94
CA VAL A 220 -16.64 -73.86 84.96
C VAL A 220 -16.12 -74.03 83.53
N ASN A 221 -16.98 -74.54 82.63
CA ASN A 221 -16.61 -74.73 81.22
C ASN A 221 -17.74 -74.26 80.27
N VAL A 222 -17.56 -73.06 79.71
CA VAL A 222 -18.56 -72.36 78.89
C VAL A 222 -18.35 -72.62 77.41
N ASN A 223 -19.23 -73.42 76.78
CA ASN A 223 -19.14 -73.79 75.36
C ASN A 223 -20.41 -73.43 74.56
N ASN A 224 -21.47 -72.99 75.23
CA ASN A 224 -22.75 -72.62 74.63
C ASN A 224 -23.53 -71.70 75.58
N PHE A 225 -24.65 -71.16 75.10
CA PHE A 225 -25.58 -70.35 75.89
C PHE A 225 -26.82 -71.13 76.33
N HIS A 226 -26.72 -72.42 76.67
CA HIS A 226 -27.84 -73.20 77.21
C HIS A 226 -27.47 -74.11 78.38
N THR A 227 -26.65 -75.14 78.15
CA THR A 227 -26.34 -76.17 79.16
C THR A 227 -25.09 -75.85 79.97
N SER A 228 -24.17 -75.04 79.44
CA SER A 228 -22.99 -74.54 80.17
C SER A 228 -23.30 -73.57 81.32
N TRP A 229 -24.55 -73.14 81.46
CA TRP A 229 -25.00 -72.17 82.47
C TRP A 229 -25.94 -72.78 83.52
N LYS A 230 -26.30 -74.06 83.36
CA LYS A 230 -27.34 -74.74 84.12
C LYS A 230 -26.94 -75.06 85.58
N ASP A 231 -25.65 -75.09 85.89
CA ASP A 231 -25.14 -75.31 87.25
C ASP A 231 -24.96 -74.01 88.06
N GLY A 232 -25.26 -72.85 87.47
CA GLY A 232 -25.16 -71.51 88.10
C GLY A 232 -23.74 -70.99 88.32
N LEU A 233 -22.75 -71.88 88.45
CA LEU A 233 -21.34 -71.56 88.69
C LEU A 233 -20.78 -70.59 87.64
N ALA A 234 -21.18 -70.72 86.37
CA ALA A 234 -20.74 -69.82 85.29
C ALA A 234 -21.18 -68.35 85.51
N PHE A 235 -22.38 -68.10 86.05
CA PHE A 235 -22.81 -66.74 86.40
C PHE A 235 -22.04 -66.21 87.62
N CYS A 236 -21.87 -67.04 88.66
CA CYS A 236 -21.09 -66.67 89.85
C CYS A 236 -19.63 -66.33 89.49
N ALA A 237 -19.01 -67.12 88.60
CA ALA A 237 -17.64 -66.93 88.14
C ALA A 237 -17.46 -65.62 87.35
N LEU A 238 -18.45 -65.22 86.51
CA LEU A 238 -18.45 -63.92 85.83
C LEU A 238 -18.50 -62.76 86.84
N ILE A 239 -19.41 -62.83 87.81
CA ILE A 239 -19.56 -61.80 88.85
C ILE A 239 -18.28 -61.69 89.67
N HIS A 240 -17.81 -62.79 90.28
CA HIS A 240 -16.58 -62.81 91.09
C HIS A 240 -15.33 -62.39 90.28
N ARG A 241 -15.28 -62.63 88.95
CA ARG A 241 -14.15 -62.19 88.12
C ARG A 241 -14.06 -60.67 87.99
N HIS A 242 -15.19 -59.97 88.04
CA HIS A 242 -15.29 -58.51 87.90
C HIS A 242 -15.44 -57.79 89.26
N ARG A 243 -16.06 -58.45 90.23
CA ARG A 243 -16.38 -57.98 91.58
C ARG A 243 -16.26 -59.15 92.57
N PRO A 244 -15.03 -59.53 92.96
CA PRO A 244 -14.81 -60.63 93.90
C PRO A 244 -15.33 -60.33 95.31
N ASP A 245 -15.65 -59.07 95.59
CA ASP A 245 -16.24 -58.58 96.83
C ASP A 245 -17.74 -58.92 97.01
N LEU A 246 -18.40 -59.49 95.99
CA LEU A 246 -19.86 -59.69 95.99
C LEU A 246 -20.32 -61.15 96.14
N ILE A 247 -19.45 -62.15 95.93
CA ILE A 247 -19.78 -63.58 96.03
C ILE A 247 -18.56 -64.33 96.59
N ASP A 248 -18.70 -65.08 97.69
CA ASP A 248 -17.69 -66.07 98.05
C ASP A 248 -17.83 -67.28 97.12
N TYR A 249 -16.87 -67.43 96.21
CA TYR A 249 -16.89 -68.52 95.23
C TYR A 249 -16.49 -69.89 95.83
N SER A 250 -15.93 -69.92 97.04
CA SER A 250 -15.43 -71.15 97.68
C SER A 250 -16.53 -71.98 98.36
N GLU A 251 -17.65 -71.36 98.73
CA GLU A 251 -18.79 -72.05 99.34
C GLU A 251 -19.69 -72.76 98.30
N LEU A 252 -19.63 -72.32 97.04
CA LEU A 252 -20.50 -72.78 95.95
C LEU A 252 -20.19 -74.22 95.50
N ARG A 253 -21.23 -75.00 95.20
CA ARG A 253 -21.11 -76.43 94.82
C ARG A 253 -21.93 -76.75 93.58
N LYS A 254 -21.38 -77.60 92.70
CA LYS A 254 -22.04 -78.01 91.45
C LYS A 254 -23.33 -78.80 91.67
N ASP A 255 -23.46 -79.46 92.83
CA ASP A 255 -24.60 -80.30 93.19
C ASP A 255 -25.84 -79.50 93.64
N ASP A 256 -25.70 -78.20 93.93
CA ASP A 256 -26.81 -77.29 94.24
C ASP A 256 -26.91 -76.15 93.19
N PRO A 257 -27.44 -76.44 92.00
CA PRO A 257 -27.56 -75.44 90.93
C PRO A 257 -28.58 -74.35 91.26
N LEU A 258 -29.59 -74.66 92.08
CA LEU A 258 -30.70 -73.74 92.39
C LEU A 258 -30.22 -72.62 93.32
N THR A 259 -29.45 -72.94 94.35
CA THR A 259 -28.83 -71.93 95.22
C THR A 259 -27.78 -71.10 94.46
N ASN A 260 -26.96 -71.72 93.61
CA ASN A 260 -25.97 -71.00 92.79
C ASN A 260 -26.64 -69.96 91.87
N LEU A 261 -27.69 -70.35 91.14
CA LEU A 261 -28.43 -69.47 90.23
C LEU A 261 -29.11 -68.31 90.98
N ASN A 262 -29.86 -68.61 92.05
CA ASN A 262 -30.52 -67.59 92.85
C ASN A 262 -29.52 -66.61 93.49
N THR A 263 -28.38 -67.10 94.00
CA THR A 263 -27.31 -66.24 94.54
C THR A 263 -26.76 -65.29 93.48
N ALA A 264 -26.43 -65.80 92.29
CA ALA A 264 -25.96 -64.95 91.18
C ALA A 264 -27.01 -63.92 90.75
N PHE A 265 -28.29 -64.29 90.70
CA PHE A 265 -29.36 -63.42 90.24
C PHE A 265 -29.75 -62.37 91.30
N GLU A 266 -29.69 -62.70 92.59
CA GLU A 266 -29.87 -61.73 93.67
C GLU A 266 -28.74 -60.71 93.76
N VAL A 267 -27.48 -61.15 93.61
CA VAL A 267 -26.32 -60.24 93.59
C VAL A 267 -26.34 -59.34 92.35
N ALA A 268 -26.74 -59.88 91.20
CA ALA A 268 -26.91 -59.11 89.97
C ALA A 268 -27.95 -57.98 90.12
N GLU A 269 -29.10 -58.28 90.73
CA GLU A 269 -30.16 -57.30 90.96
C GLU A 269 -29.77 -56.28 92.06
N LYS A 270 -29.30 -56.75 93.21
CA LYS A 270 -29.03 -55.90 94.39
C LYS A 270 -27.76 -55.05 94.26
N ASN A 271 -26.75 -55.52 93.54
CA ASN A 271 -25.40 -54.92 93.55
C ASN A 271 -24.88 -54.51 92.16
N LEU A 272 -25.51 -54.93 91.06
CA LEU A 272 -25.11 -54.61 89.69
C LEU A 272 -26.21 -53.93 88.85
N ASP A 273 -27.42 -53.71 89.41
CA ASP A 273 -28.59 -53.14 88.74
C ASP A 273 -29.04 -53.93 87.48
N ILE A 274 -28.87 -55.26 87.52
CA ILE A 274 -29.28 -56.18 86.46
C ILE A 274 -30.57 -56.89 86.92
N PRO A 275 -31.75 -56.58 86.34
CA PRO A 275 -33.02 -57.14 86.81
C PRO A 275 -33.12 -58.64 86.53
N LYS A 276 -33.73 -59.41 87.44
CA LYS A 276 -33.91 -60.87 87.28
C LYS A 276 -34.83 -61.20 86.09
N MET A 277 -34.24 -61.46 84.92
CA MET A 277 -34.97 -61.84 83.70
C MET A 277 -35.11 -63.35 83.48
N LEU A 278 -34.52 -64.17 84.35
CA LEU A 278 -34.57 -65.64 84.28
C LEU A 278 -35.00 -66.20 85.63
N ASP A 279 -35.85 -67.23 85.61
CA ASP A 279 -36.16 -68.04 86.79
C ASP A 279 -35.13 -69.16 86.95
N ALA A 280 -34.67 -69.41 88.17
CA ALA A 280 -33.73 -70.47 88.49
C ALA A 280 -34.37 -71.86 88.38
N ASP A 281 -35.65 -72.01 88.76
CA ASP A 281 -36.37 -73.27 88.66
C ASP A 281 -36.59 -73.67 87.19
N ASP A 282 -36.92 -72.72 86.30
CA ASP A 282 -37.06 -73.01 84.87
C ASP A 282 -35.73 -73.51 84.26
N ILE A 283 -34.59 -72.92 84.64
CA ILE A 283 -33.25 -73.35 84.15
C ILE A 283 -32.91 -74.75 84.65
N VAL A 284 -33.16 -75.04 85.93
CA VAL A 284 -32.83 -76.32 86.56
C VAL A 284 -33.75 -77.44 86.06
N ASN A 285 -35.06 -77.19 85.90
CA ASN A 285 -36.02 -78.21 85.48
C ASN A 285 -36.03 -78.42 83.95
N THR A 286 -35.77 -77.39 83.13
CA THR A 286 -35.75 -77.54 81.66
C THR A 286 -34.50 -78.32 81.20
N PRO A 287 -34.63 -79.39 80.38
CA PRO A 287 -33.48 -80.21 79.96
C PRO A 287 -32.47 -79.45 79.06
N ARG A 288 -32.94 -78.46 78.29
CA ARG A 288 -32.12 -77.51 77.54
C ARG A 288 -32.77 -76.12 77.62
N PRO A 289 -32.27 -75.21 78.47
CA PRO A 289 -32.72 -73.82 78.50
C PRO A 289 -32.63 -73.15 77.13
N ASP A 290 -33.49 -72.16 76.86
CA ASP A 290 -33.45 -71.45 75.57
C ASP A 290 -32.19 -70.58 75.44
N GLU A 291 -31.59 -70.63 74.26
CA GLU A 291 -30.33 -69.96 73.99
C GLU A 291 -30.50 -68.43 73.97
N LYS A 292 -31.68 -67.94 73.55
CA LYS A 292 -31.94 -66.50 73.41
C LYS A 292 -32.14 -65.81 74.75
N THR A 293 -32.85 -66.46 75.68
CA THR A 293 -33.07 -65.89 77.03
C THR A 293 -31.73 -65.76 77.77
N ILE A 294 -30.89 -66.79 77.74
CA ILE A 294 -29.56 -66.77 78.35
C ILE A 294 -28.62 -65.77 77.66
N MET A 295 -28.58 -65.70 76.31
CA MET A 295 -27.80 -64.67 75.61
C MET A 295 -28.25 -63.24 75.97
N THR A 296 -29.56 -63.01 76.13
CA THR A 296 -30.12 -61.71 76.54
C THR A 296 -29.65 -61.31 77.93
N TYR A 297 -29.68 -62.25 78.90
CA TYR A 297 -29.28 -61.95 80.27
C TYR A 297 -27.77 -61.74 80.40
N ILE A 298 -26.96 -62.53 79.68
CA ILE A 298 -25.50 -62.39 79.66
C ILE A 298 -25.06 -61.08 78.97
N SER A 299 -25.78 -60.59 77.97
CA SER A 299 -25.46 -59.30 77.36
C SER A 299 -25.68 -58.12 78.32
N CYS A 300 -26.63 -58.23 79.26
CA CYS A 300 -26.78 -57.28 80.36
C CYS A 300 -25.55 -57.26 81.29
N PHE A 301 -25.03 -58.43 81.71
CA PHE A 301 -23.76 -58.49 82.45
C PHE A 301 -22.60 -57.89 81.65
N TYR A 302 -22.49 -58.19 80.35
CA TYR A 302 -21.47 -57.60 79.50
C TYR A 302 -21.58 -56.06 79.43
N HIS A 303 -22.79 -55.51 79.33
CA HIS A 303 -23.01 -54.05 79.31
C HIS A 303 -22.70 -53.39 80.66
N ALA A 304 -23.19 -53.94 81.77
CA ALA A 304 -22.88 -53.45 83.12
C ALA A 304 -21.35 -53.42 83.37
N PHE A 305 -20.63 -54.47 82.98
CA PHE A 305 -19.19 -54.57 83.16
C PHE A 305 -18.33 -53.88 82.09
N SER A 306 -18.89 -53.44 80.95
CA SER A 306 -18.15 -52.71 79.89
C SER A 306 -18.38 -51.20 79.88
N GLY A 307 -19.34 -50.69 80.67
CA GLY A 307 -19.70 -49.27 80.70
C GLY A 307 -18.53 -48.31 80.93
N ALA A 308 -17.60 -48.65 81.83
CA ALA A 308 -16.42 -47.84 82.13
C ALA A 308 -15.51 -47.63 80.90
N GLN A 309 -15.23 -48.69 80.13
CA GLN A 309 -14.37 -48.64 78.94
C GLN A 309 -15.08 -47.91 77.77
N LYS A 310 -16.42 -47.97 77.70
CA LYS A 310 -17.22 -47.17 76.78
C LYS A 310 -17.18 -45.67 77.13
N ALA A 311 -17.17 -45.32 78.42
CA ALA A 311 -17.05 -43.92 78.86
C ALA A 311 -15.67 -43.31 78.51
N GLU A 312 -14.58 -44.04 78.76
CA GLU A 312 -13.22 -43.61 78.41
C GLU A 312 -13.05 -43.40 76.90
N THR A 313 -13.54 -44.34 76.08
CA THR A 313 -13.47 -44.23 74.62
C THR A 313 -14.39 -43.14 74.05
N ALA A 314 -15.48 -42.79 74.74
CA ALA A 314 -16.30 -41.62 74.41
C ALA A 314 -15.57 -40.30 74.77
N ALA A 315 -14.96 -40.20 75.96
CA ALA A 315 -14.18 -39.03 76.36
C ALA A 315 -13.02 -38.75 75.39
N ASN A 316 -12.25 -39.79 75.03
CA ASN A 316 -11.16 -39.69 74.05
C ASN A 316 -11.62 -39.27 72.64
N ARG A 317 -12.90 -39.49 72.26
CA ARG A 317 -13.48 -38.96 71.02
C ARG A 317 -13.86 -37.48 71.16
N ILE A 318 -14.38 -37.08 72.32
CA ILE A 318 -14.73 -35.67 72.61
C ILE A 318 -13.48 -34.79 72.61
N CYS A 319 -12.40 -35.21 73.28
CA CYS A 319 -11.13 -34.46 73.31
C CYS A 319 -10.62 -34.16 71.89
N LYS A 320 -10.55 -35.16 71.01
CA LYS A 320 -10.09 -34.98 69.61
C LYS A 320 -10.98 -34.04 68.79
N VAL A 321 -12.29 -34.01 69.04
CA VAL A 321 -13.21 -33.07 68.38
C VAL A 321 -13.05 -31.65 68.93
N LEU A 322 -12.68 -31.51 70.20
CA LEU A 322 -12.39 -30.21 70.84
C LEU A 322 -11.02 -29.65 70.39
N GLU A 323 -9.98 -30.48 70.34
CA GLU A 323 -8.65 -30.15 69.81
C GLU A 323 -8.75 -29.63 68.37
N ALA A 324 -9.43 -30.37 67.49
CA ALA A 324 -9.67 -29.97 66.11
C ALA A 324 -10.54 -28.70 65.99
N ASN A 325 -11.38 -28.39 66.99
CA ASN A 325 -12.13 -27.14 67.05
C ASN A 325 -11.23 -25.95 67.38
N GLN A 326 -10.40 -26.08 68.42
CA GLN A 326 -9.45 -25.05 68.85
C GLN A 326 -8.39 -24.73 67.78
N GLU A 327 -7.99 -25.71 66.96
CA GLU A 327 -7.15 -25.44 65.78
C GLU A 327 -7.88 -24.59 64.72
N ASN A 328 -9.16 -24.86 64.46
CA ASN A 328 -9.93 -24.08 63.49
C ASN A 328 -10.19 -22.66 64.00
N GLU A 329 -10.41 -22.48 65.31
CA GLU A 329 -10.55 -21.16 65.96
C GLU A 329 -9.27 -20.32 65.78
N LYS A 330 -8.09 -20.88 66.10
CA LYS A 330 -6.79 -20.21 65.86
C LYS A 330 -6.54 -19.86 64.39
N LEU A 331 -7.07 -20.66 63.46
CA LEU A 331 -6.98 -20.38 62.01
C LEU A 331 -7.96 -19.31 61.53
N MET A 332 -9.09 -19.12 62.21
CA MET A 332 -9.99 -17.98 61.98
C MET A 332 -9.36 -16.69 62.54
N GLU A 333 -8.82 -16.73 63.76
CA GLU A 333 -8.12 -15.59 64.39
C GLU A 333 -6.91 -15.12 63.56
N GLU A 334 -6.05 -16.04 63.10
CA GLU A 334 -4.88 -15.69 62.27
C GLU A 334 -5.27 -15.23 60.86
N TYR A 335 -6.42 -15.67 60.32
CA TYR A 335 -6.95 -15.13 59.06
C TYR A 335 -7.40 -13.68 59.23
N GLU A 336 -8.26 -13.40 60.22
CA GLU A 336 -8.78 -12.06 60.50
C GLU A 336 -7.67 -11.06 60.84
N ARG A 337 -6.64 -11.50 61.57
CA ARG A 337 -5.46 -10.68 61.87
C ARG A 337 -4.69 -10.31 60.60
N ILE A 338 -4.32 -11.29 59.78
CA ILE A 338 -3.58 -11.02 58.53
C ILE A 338 -4.44 -10.18 57.56
N ALA A 339 -5.76 -10.38 57.52
CA ALA A 339 -6.67 -9.57 56.72
C ALA A 339 -6.63 -8.09 57.15
N SER A 340 -6.76 -7.85 58.45
CA SER A 340 -6.76 -6.51 59.06
C SER A 340 -5.42 -5.79 58.83
N ASP A 341 -4.31 -6.46 59.13
CA ASP A 341 -2.95 -5.90 58.99
C ASP A 341 -2.66 -5.53 57.52
N LEU A 342 -3.02 -6.41 56.58
CA LEU A 342 -2.79 -6.24 55.14
C LEU A 342 -3.65 -5.11 54.55
N LEU A 343 -4.94 -5.03 54.91
CA LEU A 343 -5.84 -3.97 54.42
C LEU A 343 -5.44 -2.60 54.97
N ALA A 344 -5.05 -2.51 56.24
CA ALA A 344 -4.57 -1.28 56.85
C ALA A 344 -3.29 -0.75 56.16
N TRP A 345 -2.36 -1.65 55.78
CA TRP A 345 -1.19 -1.27 54.99
C TRP A 345 -1.58 -0.79 53.57
N ILE A 346 -2.47 -1.50 52.86
CA ILE A 346 -2.92 -1.12 51.51
C ILE A 346 -3.50 0.31 51.49
N ASP A 347 -4.47 0.61 52.38
CA ASP A 347 -5.09 1.94 52.41
C ASP A 347 -4.16 3.03 52.99
N GLN A 348 -3.05 2.66 53.64
CA GLN A 348 -1.97 3.61 53.98
C GLN A 348 -1.05 3.94 52.77
N GLN A 349 -0.77 2.98 51.89
CA GLN A 349 0.13 3.20 50.75
C GLN A 349 -0.56 3.88 49.55
N ILE A 350 -1.82 3.57 49.28
CA ILE A 350 -2.58 4.14 48.14
C ILE A 350 -2.53 5.67 48.10
N PRO A 351 -2.72 6.43 49.21
CA PRO A 351 -2.62 7.89 49.20
C PRO A 351 -1.22 8.43 48.84
N TRP A 352 -0.14 7.72 49.20
CA TRP A 352 1.22 8.11 48.82
C TRP A 352 1.47 7.89 47.33
N LEU A 353 1.10 6.71 46.80
CA LEU A 353 1.18 6.38 45.38
C LEU A 353 0.24 7.24 44.51
N SER A 354 -0.82 7.78 45.08
CA SER A 354 -1.72 8.71 44.38
C SER A 354 -1.16 10.15 44.30
N LYS A 355 -0.06 10.47 44.98
CA LYS A 355 0.46 11.84 45.11
C LYS A 355 1.37 12.23 43.94
N ARG A 356 0.74 12.71 42.86
CA ARG A 356 1.40 13.17 41.63
C ARG A 356 1.68 14.67 41.66
N GLU A 357 2.76 15.08 42.33
CA GLU A 357 3.20 16.48 42.38
C GLU A 357 4.38 16.71 41.42
N THR A 358 4.22 17.63 40.46
CA THR A 358 5.29 18.05 39.54
C THR A 358 6.52 18.53 40.31
N GLN A 359 7.70 18.08 39.89
CA GLN A 359 8.97 18.39 40.55
C GLN A 359 9.69 19.54 39.80
N PRO A 360 10.41 20.43 40.50
CA PRO A 360 11.08 21.58 39.86
C PRO A 360 12.39 21.20 39.16
N SER A 361 12.98 20.05 39.49
CA SER A 361 14.25 19.59 38.90
C SER A 361 14.42 18.07 39.02
N LEU A 362 15.40 17.53 38.28
CA LEU A 362 15.65 16.09 38.20
C LEU A 362 16.08 15.44 39.52
N ALA A 363 16.74 16.16 40.44
CA ALA A 363 17.25 15.58 41.69
C ALA A 363 16.16 15.19 42.72
N PRO A 364 15.12 16.03 42.97
CA PRO A 364 13.90 15.60 43.66
C PRO A 364 13.25 14.36 43.02
N ALA A 365 13.09 14.31 41.69
CA ALA A 365 12.49 13.17 41.00
C ALA A 365 13.33 11.88 41.13
N GLN A 366 14.66 11.97 41.07
CA GLN A 366 15.56 10.85 41.37
C GLN A 366 15.41 10.36 42.83
N THR A 367 15.16 11.27 43.78
CA THR A 367 14.95 10.92 45.19
C THR A 367 13.62 10.16 45.38
N LEU A 368 12.57 10.57 44.66
CA LEU A 368 11.29 9.84 44.61
C LEU A 368 11.46 8.44 43.97
N LEU A 369 12.28 8.32 42.92
CA LEU A 369 12.58 7.03 42.29
C LEU A 369 13.33 6.08 43.23
N SER A 370 14.30 6.57 44.01
CA SER A 370 14.96 5.78 45.06
C SER A 370 13.93 5.27 46.08
N ARG A 371 13.08 6.16 46.62
CA ARG A 371 12.04 5.75 47.58
C ARG A 371 11.05 4.73 47.00
N HIS A 372 10.71 4.82 45.72
CA HIS A 372 9.88 3.83 45.03
C HIS A 372 10.60 2.48 44.83
N SER A 373 11.90 2.52 44.47
CA SER A 373 12.78 1.35 44.42
C SER A 373 12.77 0.59 45.75
N ASP A 374 12.90 1.32 46.86
CA ASP A 374 13.09 0.73 48.17
C ASP A 374 11.76 0.16 48.70
N TYR A 375 10.65 0.87 48.49
CA TYR A 375 9.29 0.34 48.66
C TYR A 375 9.08 -0.96 47.88
N SER A 376 9.45 -1.00 46.59
CA SER A 376 9.25 -2.18 45.74
C SER A 376 10.14 -3.37 46.10
N LYS A 377 11.32 -3.13 46.70
CA LYS A 377 12.30 -4.17 47.08
C LYS A 377 12.10 -4.69 48.50
N GLU A 378 11.73 -3.83 49.44
CA GLU A 378 11.71 -4.15 50.87
C GLU A 378 10.28 -4.21 51.44
N GLU A 379 9.42 -3.24 51.12
CA GLU A 379 8.08 -3.11 51.72
C GLU A 379 7.00 -3.94 51.01
N ARG A 380 7.02 -4.02 49.67
CA ARG A 380 6.04 -4.78 48.87
C ARG A 380 6.17 -6.32 48.98
N PRO A 381 7.37 -6.94 48.95
CA PRO A 381 7.49 -8.41 48.95
C PRO A 381 7.01 -9.16 50.22
N PRO A 382 7.10 -8.63 51.47
CA PRO A 382 6.53 -9.33 52.64
C PRO A 382 5.00 -9.38 52.60
N HIS A 383 4.33 -8.25 52.35
CA HIS A 383 2.85 -8.20 52.27
C HIS A 383 2.30 -9.08 51.14
N ALA A 384 3.02 -9.22 50.02
CA ALA A 384 2.69 -10.18 48.97
C ALA A 384 2.77 -11.65 49.45
N LYS A 385 3.67 -12.00 50.37
CA LYS A 385 3.70 -13.34 51.02
C LYS A 385 2.53 -13.50 51.99
N GLU A 386 2.12 -12.43 52.67
CA GLU A 386 0.99 -12.46 53.61
C GLU A 386 -0.35 -12.63 52.89
N ARG A 387 -0.58 -11.95 51.75
CA ARG A 387 -1.72 -12.23 50.84
C ARG A 387 -1.80 -13.72 50.46
N ASN A 388 -0.66 -14.33 50.11
CA ASN A 388 -0.59 -15.74 49.76
C ASN A 388 -0.82 -16.66 50.98
N ARG A 389 -0.32 -16.30 52.17
CA ARG A 389 -0.54 -17.00 53.44
C ARG A 389 -2.01 -16.96 53.86
N LEU A 390 -2.67 -15.81 53.67
CA LEU A 390 -4.09 -15.59 53.93
C LEU A 390 -4.97 -16.46 53.02
N ASN A 391 -4.69 -16.51 51.72
CA ASN A 391 -5.38 -17.42 50.81
C ASN A 391 -5.13 -18.91 51.18
N THR A 392 -3.93 -19.24 51.63
CA THR A 392 -3.57 -20.61 52.05
C THR A 392 -4.29 -21.05 53.33
N THR A 393 -4.37 -20.18 54.34
CA THR A 393 -5.11 -20.44 55.59
C THR A 393 -6.61 -20.57 55.33
N PHE A 394 -7.20 -19.68 54.53
CA PHE A 394 -8.62 -19.76 54.14
C PHE A 394 -8.96 -21.10 53.46
N ASN A 395 -8.23 -21.48 52.40
CA ASN A 395 -8.51 -22.73 51.68
C ASN A 395 -8.29 -23.98 52.56
N SER A 396 -7.32 -23.93 53.47
CA SER A 396 -7.08 -25.00 54.46
C SER A 396 -8.25 -25.13 55.43
N LEU A 397 -8.69 -24.02 56.03
CA LEU A 397 -9.81 -23.96 56.97
C LEU A 397 -11.13 -24.39 56.32
N GLN A 398 -11.45 -23.85 55.14
CA GLN A 398 -12.66 -24.20 54.39
C GLN A 398 -12.70 -25.69 54.03
N THR A 399 -11.54 -26.27 53.70
CA THR A 399 -11.43 -27.72 53.43
C THR A 399 -11.65 -28.55 54.70
N ARG A 400 -11.08 -28.16 55.85
CA ARG A 400 -11.32 -28.83 57.16
C ARG A 400 -12.80 -28.78 57.54
N LEU A 401 -13.42 -27.61 57.51
CA LEU A 401 -14.82 -27.42 57.91
C LEU A 401 -15.77 -28.26 57.04
N ARG A 402 -15.56 -28.25 55.71
CA ARG A 402 -16.32 -29.09 54.77
C ARG A 402 -16.15 -30.58 55.04
N LEU A 403 -14.92 -31.07 55.27
CA LEU A 403 -14.66 -32.49 55.57
C LEU A 403 -15.32 -32.95 56.88
N HIS A 404 -15.49 -32.04 57.85
CA HIS A 404 -16.19 -32.32 59.11
C HIS A 404 -17.69 -32.00 59.09
N ASN A 405 -18.28 -31.71 57.92
CA ASN A 405 -19.69 -31.32 57.73
C ASN A 405 -20.13 -30.14 58.63
N ARG A 406 -19.22 -29.21 58.92
CA ARG A 406 -19.50 -27.97 59.64
C ARG A 406 -19.88 -26.85 58.66
N PRO A 407 -20.54 -25.76 59.11
CA PRO A 407 -20.71 -24.56 58.31
C PRO A 407 -19.37 -24.05 57.78
N ASN A 408 -19.39 -23.50 56.56
CA ASN A 408 -18.25 -22.84 55.95
C ASN A 408 -17.85 -21.62 56.80
N PHE A 409 -16.55 -21.28 56.80
CA PHE A 409 -16.09 -20.02 57.37
C PHE A 409 -16.52 -18.85 56.48
N MET A 410 -17.02 -17.78 57.10
CA MET A 410 -17.23 -16.47 56.49
C MET A 410 -16.52 -15.43 57.35
N PRO A 411 -15.56 -14.68 56.79
CA PRO A 411 -14.91 -13.55 57.45
C PRO A 411 -15.87 -12.42 57.80
N ALA A 412 -15.36 -11.42 58.53
CA ALA A 412 -16.02 -10.13 58.71
C ALA A 412 -16.31 -9.41 57.36
N GLU A 413 -17.27 -8.49 57.36
CA GLU A 413 -17.60 -7.67 56.18
C GLU A 413 -16.40 -6.82 55.75
N GLY A 414 -16.01 -6.90 54.47
CA GLY A 414 -14.80 -6.25 53.93
C GLY A 414 -13.52 -7.09 54.06
N HIS A 415 -13.54 -8.19 54.81
CA HIS A 415 -12.41 -9.12 54.97
C HIS A 415 -12.54 -10.37 54.08
N LEU A 416 -13.42 -10.37 53.05
CA LEU A 416 -13.52 -11.51 52.14
C LEU A 416 -12.25 -11.61 51.27
N VAL A 417 -11.88 -12.83 50.85
CA VAL A 417 -10.77 -13.05 49.90
C VAL A 417 -10.95 -12.26 48.60
N ALA A 418 -12.19 -12.00 48.19
CA ALA A 418 -12.52 -11.15 47.04
C ALA A 418 -12.25 -9.65 47.31
N ASP A 419 -12.66 -9.15 48.48
CA ASP A 419 -12.47 -7.76 48.89
C ASP A 419 -10.97 -7.43 49.00
N ILE A 420 -10.19 -8.35 49.60
CA ILE A 420 -8.74 -8.27 49.72
C ILE A 420 -8.05 -8.35 48.35
N ALA A 421 -8.57 -9.16 47.42
CA ALA A 421 -8.06 -9.19 46.05
C ALA A 421 -8.30 -7.87 45.30
N HIS A 422 -9.49 -7.27 45.44
CA HIS A 422 -9.82 -5.97 44.85
C HIS A 422 -9.07 -4.80 45.52
N ALA A 423 -8.84 -4.86 46.84
CA ALA A 423 -7.97 -3.90 47.53
C ALA A 423 -6.52 -3.98 47.05
N TRP A 424 -6.01 -5.18 46.79
CA TRP A 424 -4.69 -5.37 46.20
C TRP A 424 -4.64 -4.92 44.73
N GLU A 425 -5.70 -5.14 43.94
CA GLU A 425 -5.81 -4.63 42.57
C GLU A 425 -5.84 -3.10 42.52
N ARG A 426 -6.52 -2.44 43.48
CA ARG A 426 -6.43 -0.97 43.70
C ARG A 426 -5.00 -0.51 43.97
N LEU A 427 -4.22 -1.27 44.76
CA LEU A 427 -2.82 -0.96 45.02
C LEU A 427 -1.97 -1.10 43.75
N GLU A 428 -2.11 -2.20 43.02
CA GLU A 428 -1.33 -2.46 41.79
C GLU A 428 -1.63 -1.44 40.68
N GLY A 429 -2.89 -0.97 40.58
CA GLY A 429 -3.25 0.17 39.72
C GLY A 429 -2.64 1.50 40.16
N ALA A 430 -2.54 1.75 41.48
CA ALA A 430 -1.90 2.95 42.02
C ALA A 430 -0.38 2.93 41.82
N GLU A 431 0.28 1.78 42.04
CA GLU A 431 1.71 1.57 41.79
C GLU A 431 2.05 1.78 40.30
N CYS A 432 1.32 1.12 39.40
CA CYS A 432 1.55 1.22 37.96
C CYS A 432 1.38 2.68 37.47
N GLY A 433 0.32 3.36 37.91
CA GLY A 433 0.08 4.76 37.57
C GLY A 433 1.02 5.76 38.27
N TYR A 434 1.72 5.36 39.34
CA TYR A 434 2.78 6.16 39.96
C TYR A 434 4.11 5.98 39.24
N GLU A 435 4.46 4.75 38.85
CA GLU A 435 5.67 4.45 38.07
C GLU A 435 5.61 5.08 36.67
N GLU A 436 4.49 4.96 35.95
CA GLU A 436 4.27 5.62 34.65
C GLU A 436 4.40 7.14 34.76
N TRP A 437 3.78 7.74 35.78
CA TRP A 437 3.87 9.17 36.04
C TRP A 437 5.31 9.61 36.36
N LEU A 438 6.00 8.91 37.26
CA LEU A 438 7.34 9.26 37.71
C LEU A 438 8.38 9.10 36.59
N LEU A 439 8.26 8.07 35.76
CA LEU A 439 9.10 7.90 34.56
C LEU A 439 8.85 9.02 33.54
N SER A 440 7.59 9.39 33.32
CA SER A 440 7.22 10.49 32.41
C SER A 440 7.74 11.84 32.92
N GLU A 441 7.63 12.10 34.22
CA GLU A 441 8.14 13.32 34.86
C GLU A 441 9.68 13.39 34.82
N MET A 442 10.37 12.27 35.06
CA MET A 442 11.82 12.21 34.89
C MET A 442 12.26 12.44 33.43
N GLN A 443 11.50 11.95 32.45
CA GLN A 443 11.75 12.22 31.03
C GLN A 443 11.49 13.70 30.68
N ARG A 444 10.40 14.30 31.19
CA ARG A 444 10.10 15.74 31.04
C ARG A 444 11.25 16.58 31.58
N LEU A 445 11.74 16.28 32.79
CA LEU A 445 12.81 17.03 33.44
C LEU A 445 14.16 16.86 32.72
N GLN A 446 14.50 15.65 32.26
CA GLN A 446 15.69 15.43 31.43
C GLN A 446 15.61 16.18 30.07
N ARG A 447 14.41 16.25 29.47
CA ARG A 447 14.17 17.02 28.25
C ARG A 447 14.32 18.52 28.51
N LEU A 448 13.75 19.03 29.59
CA LEU A 448 13.89 20.43 30.02
C LEU A 448 15.36 20.80 30.26
N ASP A 449 16.11 20.05 31.07
CA ASP A 449 17.54 20.30 31.32
C ASP A 449 18.35 20.36 30.01
N HIS A 450 18.09 19.43 29.08
CA HIS A 450 18.73 19.42 27.77
C HIS A 450 18.34 20.64 26.91
N LEU A 451 17.06 20.98 26.84
CA LEU A 451 16.56 22.12 26.06
C LEU A 451 17.05 23.46 26.60
N VAL A 452 17.09 23.65 27.93
CA VAL A 452 17.63 24.87 28.56
C VAL A 452 19.12 25.03 28.25
N ALA A 453 19.90 23.94 28.32
CA ALA A 453 21.32 23.97 27.95
C ALA A 453 21.50 24.29 26.45
N LYS A 454 20.71 23.66 25.58
CA LYS A 454 20.72 23.88 24.12
C LYS A 454 20.27 25.30 23.73
N PHE A 455 19.28 25.85 24.43
CA PHE A 455 18.82 27.23 24.27
C PHE A 455 19.93 28.22 24.62
N LYS A 456 20.56 28.07 25.80
CA LYS A 456 21.65 28.95 26.24
C LYS A 456 22.81 28.95 25.23
N ILE A 457 23.33 27.77 24.86
CA ILE A 457 24.43 27.66 23.89
C ILE A 457 24.09 28.33 22.53
N LYS A 458 22.85 28.19 22.05
CA LYS A 458 22.42 28.83 20.79
C LYS A 458 22.21 30.34 20.92
N ALA A 459 21.57 30.80 21.99
CA ALA A 459 21.33 32.22 22.24
C ALA A 459 22.65 32.98 22.46
N ASP A 460 23.53 32.45 23.32
CA ASP A 460 24.88 32.98 23.57
C ASP A 460 25.69 33.08 22.26
N GLY A 461 25.61 32.04 21.40
CA GLY A 461 26.28 32.01 20.10
C GLY A 461 25.70 32.99 19.07
N HIS A 462 24.37 33.19 19.05
CA HIS A 462 23.73 34.15 18.16
C HIS A 462 24.04 35.60 18.56
N GLU A 463 23.92 35.94 19.86
CA GLU A 463 24.22 37.29 20.37
C GLU A 463 25.69 37.67 20.15
N ALA A 464 26.62 36.72 20.33
CA ALA A 464 28.04 36.94 20.05
C ALA A 464 28.34 37.18 18.56
N TRP A 465 27.57 36.56 17.66
CA TRP A 465 27.67 36.80 16.21
C TRP A 465 27.04 38.15 15.83
N SER A 466 25.82 38.45 16.30
CA SER A 466 25.06 39.60 15.84
C SER A 466 25.68 40.93 16.30
N ALA A 467 26.27 40.96 17.51
CA ALA A 467 27.07 42.09 17.98
C ALA A 467 28.28 42.41 17.07
N GLY A 468 28.85 41.40 16.39
CA GLY A 468 29.89 41.59 15.39
C GLY A 468 29.37 42.22 14.10
N ILE A 469 28.17 41.83 13.66
CA ILE A 469 27.51 42.42 12.49
C ILE A 469 27.07 43.86 12.75
N ASP A 470 26.49 44.15 13.94
CA ASP A 470 26.17 45.52 14.36
C ASP A 470 27.42 46.41 14.34
N GLN A 471 28.55 45.95 14.91
CA GLN A 471 29.80 46.71 14.83
C GLN A 471 30.28 46.91 13.38
N GLN A 472 30.13 45.94 12.49
CA GLN A 472 30.48 46.12 11.07
C GLN A 472 29.56 47.12 10.36
N LEU A 473 28.26 47.11 10.65
CA LEU A 473 27.29 48.07 10.12
C LEU A 473 27.57 49.48 10.67
N GLU A 474 27.72 49.65 11.98
CA GLU A 474 27.99 50.94 12.62
C GLU A 474 29.32 51.55 12.16
N ASN A 475 30.40 50.79 12.08
CA ASN A 475 31.70 51.31 11.61
C ASN A 475 31.67 51.76 10.13
N GLU A 476 30.79 51.17 9.32
CA GLU A 476 30.62 51.55 7.90
C GLU A 476 29.57 52.65 7.68
N ILE A 477 28.68 52.89 8.65
CA ILE A 477 27.63 53.91 8.61
C ILE A 477 28.04 55.21 9.32
N LEU A 478 28.59 55.13 10.54
CA LEU A 478 28.93 56.28 11.40
C LEU A 478 30.41 56.69 11.33
N GLY A 479 31.31 55.75 11.01
CA GLY A 479 32.69 56.03 10.60
C GLY A 479 33.74 56.01 11.72
N GLY A 480 34.70 55.09 11.60
CA GLY A 480 35.92 55.08 12.42
C GLY A 480 36.83 56.27 12.10
N GLY A 481 36.93 57.21 13.02
CA GLY A 481 37.79 58.40 12.93
C GLY A 481 39.03 58.32 13.81
N GLU A 482 40.16 57.94 13.23
CA GLU A 482 41.50 58.27 13.74
C GLU A 482 42.37 58.87 12.63
N ASN A 483 42.13 60.14 12.31
CA ASN A 483 43.11 61.23 12.28
C ASN A 483 42.52 62.50 11.65
N LEU A 484 42.95 63.66 12.15
CA LEU A 484 42.66 65.03 11.66
C LEU A 484 41.18 65.47 11.76
N ALA A 485 40.90 66.31 12.77
CA ALA A 485 39.69 67.13 12.87
C ALA A 485 39.88 68.51 12.20
N THR A 486 38.83 69.35 12.23
CA THR A 486 38.61 70.59 11.43
C THR A 486 38.23 70.28 9.98
N ASP A 487 37.07 70.68 9.44
CA ASP A 487 36.01 71.59 9.94
C ASP A 487 34.59 70.97 9.88
N GLU A 488 33.56 71.79 10.16
CA GLU A 488 32.21 71.40 10.60
C GLU A 488 31.22 70.95 9.48
N SER A 489 30.13 70.31 9.93
CA SER A 489 28.86 69.97 9.24
C SER A 489 28.79 68.74 8.30
N ASP A 490 27.64 68.07 8.37
CA ASP A 490 27.05 67.03 7.50
C ASP A 490 27.90 65.82 7.09
N GLY A 491 27.88 64.78 7.95
CA GLY A 491 28.38 63.43 7.63
C GLY A 491 27.26 62.40 7.34
N PRO A 492 27.20 61.85 6.11
CA PRO A 492 26.57 60.55 5.87
C PRO A 492 27.43 59.61 4.99
N LEU A 493 27.69 58.39 5.49
CA LEU A 493 28.19 57.16 4.81
C LEU A 493 29.40 57.25 3.84
N LYS A 494 30.19 56.17 3.77
CA LYS A 494 31.22 56.00 2.72
C LYS A 494 30.58 55.57 1.39
N ILE A 495 30.20 56.56 0.59
CA ILE A 495 29.66 56.39 -0.77
C ILE A 495 30.80 56.16 -1.77
N GLY A 496 30.55 55.33 -2.80
CA GLY A 496 31.53 55.04 -3.85
C GLY A 496 31.74 56.20 -4.83
N ASN A 497 32.99 56.57 -5.09
CA ASN A 497 33.32 57.68 -5.99
C ASN A 497 33.09 57.37 -7.48
N ASN A 498 33.02 56.08 -7.86
CA ASN A 498 32.75 55.63 -9.24
C ASN A 498 31.97 54.29 -9.27
N LEU A 499 31.47 53.93 -10.46
CA LEU A 499 30.63 52.73 -10.66
C LEU A 499 31.31 51.45 -10.14
N ALA A 500 32.61 51.27 -10.40
CA ALA A 500 33.36 50.10 -9.94
C ALA A 500 33.42 50.01 -8.40
N THR A 501 33.61 51.12 -7.69
CA THR A 501 33.60 51.12 -6.21
C THR A 501 32.23 50.79 -5.63
N VAL A 502 31.14 51.27 -6.24
CA VAL A 502 29.77 50.92 -5.82
C VAL A 502 29.49 49.43 -6.07
N GLN A 503 29.93 48.87 -7.19
CA GLN A 503 29.78 47.44 -7.49
C GLN A 503 30.56 46.52 -6.54
N VAL A 504 31.73 46.95 -6.06
CA VAL A 504 32.46 46.21 -5.01
C VAL A 504 31.72 46.25 -3.66
N LEU A 505 31.13 47.40 -3.31
CA LEU A 505 30.31 47.53 -2.09
C LEU A 505 29.03 46.69 -2.17
N ILE A 506 28.39 46.62 -3.35
CA ILE A 506 27.23 45.76 -3.62
C ILE A 506 27.58 44.28 -3.44
N ARG A 507 28.69 43.79 -4.02
CA ARG A 507 29.09 42.37 -3.82
C ARG A 507 29.38 42.03 -2.36
N ARG A 508 29.89 42.99 -1.58
CA ARG A 508 30.11 42.80 -0.14
C ARG A 508 28.82 42.90 0.68
N GLN A 509 27.83 43.62 0.19
CA GLN A 509 26.46 43.65 0.73
C GLN A 509 25.73 42.32 0.44
N GLU A 510 25.81 41.83 -0.79
CA GLU A 510 25.26 40.53 -1.22
C GLU A 510 25.88 39.36 -0.44
N ALA A 511 27.18 39.43 -0.12
CA ALA A 511 27.85 38.46 0.77
C ALA A 511 27.31 38.52 2.21
N LEU A 512 27.14 39.72 2.80
CA LEU A 512 26.56 39.89 4.13
C LEU A 512 25.11 39.38 4.21
N GLU A 513 24.34 39.56 3.14
CA GLU A 513 22.98 39.05 3.03
C GLU A 513 22.94 37.52 2.91
N SER A 514 23.93 36.91 2.24
CA SER A 514 24.11 35.45 2.23
C SER A 514 24.50 34.90 3.60
N ASP A 515 25.34 35.62 4.36
CA ASP A 515 25.71 35.24 5.73
C ASP A 515 24.51 35.38 6.70
N LEU A 516 23.69 36.43 6.56
CA LEU A 516 22.41 36.53 7.27
C LEU A 516 21.48 35.36 6.91
N ALA A 517 21.32 35.04 5.62
CA ALA A 517 20.46 33.93 5.20
C ALA A 517 20.88 32.57 5.81
N ALA A 518 22.19 32.35 6.04
CA ALA A 518 22.68 31.15 6.72
C ALA A 518 22.37 31.12 8.23
N HIS A 519 22.18 32.28 8.87
CA HIS A 519 21.87 32.38 10.30
C HIS A 519 20.35 32.35 10.62
N GLN A 520 19.48 32.54 9.62
CA GLN A 520 18.01 32.49 9.75
C GLN A 520 17.51 31.20 10.45
N GLU A 521 17.95 30.02 9.99
CA GLU A 521 17.58 28.73 10.62
C GLU A 521 18.06 28.65 12.08
N GLY A 522 19.17 29.34 12.40
CA GLY A 522 19.68 29.47 13.76
C GLY A 522 18.69 30.16 14.71
N VAL A 523 18.06 31.26 14.25
CA VAL A 523 17.05 32.03 14.98
C VAL A 523 15.73 31.25 15.10
N GLU A 524 15.27 30.63 14.01
CA GLU A 524 14.06 29.79 14.01
C GLU A 524 14.20 28.62 14.99
N GLN A 525 15.38 27.98 15.04
CA GLN A 525 15.67 26.93 16.03
C GLN A 525 15.73 27.46 17.48
N ILE A 526 16.10 28.72 17.72
CA ILE A 526 16.06 29.34 19.07
C ILE A 526 14.60 29.55 19.49
N ALA A 527 13.77 30.09 18.61
CA ALA A 527 12.34 30.30 18.85
C ALA A 527 11.58 28.97 19.08
N ALA A 528 11.86 27.95 18.26
CA ALA A 528 11.25 26.63 18.42
C ALA A 528 11.63 25.97 19.77
N ILE A 529 12.87 26.15 20.25
CA ILE A 529 13.29 25.63 21.57
C ILE A 529 12.62 26.42 22.70
N ALA A 530 12.47 27.74 22.58
CA ALA A 530 11.73 28.55 23.56
C ALA A 530 10.25 28.12 23.65
N GLN A 531 9.61 27.86 22.50
CA GLN A 531 8.25 27.33 22.46
C GLN A 531 8.17 25.92 23.10
N GLU A 532 9.09 25.00 22.79
CA GLU A 532 9.11 23.66 23.40
C GLU A 532 9.30 23.72 24.93
N LEU A 533 10.13 24.65 25.43
CA LEU A 533 10.28 24.91 26.87
C LEU A 533 9.00 25.48 27.52
N ASN A 534 8.18 26.21 26.76
CA ASN A 534 6.89 26.72 27.22
C ASN A 534 5.80 25.65 27.22
N GLU A 535 5.78 24.77 26.22
CA GLU A 535 4.88 23.61 26.14
C GLU A 535 5.15 22.55 27.21
N LEU A 536 6.39 22.47 27.72
CA LEU A 536 6.82 21.54 28.78
C LEU A 536 6.73 22.13 30.20
N GLU A 537 6.15 23.32 30.37
CA GLU A 537 5.98 24.04 31.65
C GLU A 537 7.31 24.23 32.42
N TYR A 538 8.28 24.92 31.80
CA TYR A 538 9.54 25.29 32.45
C TYR A 538 9.38 26.44 33.47
N GLU A 539 10.00 26.31 34.65
CA GLU A 539 9.88 27.28 35.76
C GLU A 539 10.36 28.70 35.40
N ASP A 540 11.48 28.83 34.68
CA ASP A 540 12.04 30.12 34.24
C ASP A 540 11.75 30.43 32.75
N VAL A 541 10.58 29.99 32.25
CA VAL A 541 10.17 30.24 30.85
C VAL A 541 10.04 31.74 30.53
N VAL A 542 9.73 32.58 31.52
CA VAL A 542 9.60 34.04 31.33
C VAL A 542 10.93 34.67 30.89
N SER A 543 12.04 34.24 31.49
CA SER A 543 13.41 34.65 31.13
C SER A 543 13.78 34.17 29.73
N VAL A 544 13.49 32.90 29.42
CA VAL A 544 13.70 32.30 28.09
C VAL A 544 12.95 33.06 27.00
N ASN A 545 11.65 33.32 27.20
CA ASN A 545 10.80 34.02 26.25
C ASN A 545 11.25 35.48 26.06
N THR A 546 11.58 36.20 27.15
CA THR A 546 12.08 37.58 27.08
C THR A 546 13.39 37.67 26.28
N ARG A 547 14.31 36.71 26.48
CA ARG A 547 15.57 36.65 25.72
C ARG A 547 15.33 36.29 24.25
N CYS A 548 14.43 35.35 23.99
CA CYS A 548 14.06 34.98 22.61
C CYS A 548 13.41 36.15 21.86
N GLU A 549 12.50 36.89 22.50
CA GLU A 549 11.86 38.08 21.93
C GLU A 549 12.89 39.18 21.65
N ALA A 550 13.88 39.39 22.53
CA ALA A 550 14.97 40.33 22.28
C ALA A 550 15.81 39.93 21.05
N ILE A 551 16.16 38.64 20.91
CA ILE A 551 16.89 38.10 19.74
C ILE A 551 16.08 38.29 18.45
N CYS A 552 14.78 37.97 18.45
CA CYS A 552 13.93 38.12 17.27
C CYS A 552 13.75 39.59 16.87
N ASN A 553 13.48 40.49 17.82
CA ASN A 553 13.35 41.93 17.54
C ASN A 553 14.66 42.54 16.98
N HIS A 554 15.81 42.07 17.48
CA HIS A 554 17.11 42.50 16.98
C HIS A 554 17.40 41.99 15.56
N TRP A 555 17.08 40.72 15.27
CA TRP A 555 17.15 40.15 13.91
C TRP A 555 16.32 40.96 12.91
N ASP A 556 15.11 41.30 13.31
CA ASP A 556 14.14 42.06 12.52
C ASP A 556 14.63 43.48 12.20
N ASP A 557 15.38 44.12 13.10
CA ASP A 557 16.02 45.42 12.88
C ASP A 557 17.29 45.30 12.01
N LEU A 558 18.10 44.26 12.23
CA LEU A 558 19.28 43.95 11.42
C LEU A 558 18.92 43.75 9.94
N GLY A 559 17.83 43.01 9.66
CA GLY A 559 17.28 42.85 8.31
C GLY A 559 16.83 44.17 7.68
N LYS A 560 16.12 45.02 8.44
CA LYS A 560 15.66 46.35 7.96
C LYS A 560 16.82 47.28 7.62
N LYS A 561 17.84 47.36 8.50
CA LYS A 561 19.09 48.12 8.26
C LYS A 561 19.81 47.63 7.00
N THR A 562 19.92 46.32 6.85
CA THR A 562 20.59 45.64 5.72
C THR A 562 19.88 45.94 4.40
N GLN A 563 18.57 45.73 4.32
CA GLN A 563 17.79 46.02 3.10
C GLN A 563 17.80 47.51 2.73
N ALA A 564 17.75 48.42 3.72
CA ALA A 564 17.85 49.85 3.47
C ALA A 564 19.20 50.23 2.82
N ARG A 565 20.31 49.66 3.30
CA ARG A 565 21.65 49.83 2.73
C ARG A 565 21.73 49.27 1.30
N HIS A 566 21.18 48.08 1.04
CA HIS A 566 21.12 47.51 -0.30
C HIS A 566 20.38 48.43 -1.28
N ASN A 567 19.21 48.94 -0.89
CA ASN A 567 18.38 49.80 -1.73
C ASN A 567 19.11 51.09 -2.13
N VAL A 568 19.84 51.73 -1.22
CA VAL A 568 20.65 52.93 -1.50
C VAL A 568 21.80 52.62 -2.47
N LEU A 569 22.51 51.50 -2.26
CA LEU A 569 23.59 51.09 -3.17
C LEU A 569 23.09 50.78 -4.58
N LYS A 570 21.93 50.12 -4.73
CA LYS A 570 21.32 49.87 -6.06
C LYS A 570 20.84 51.14 -6.75
N GLN A 571 20.34 52.14 -6.02
CA GLN A 571 20.01 53.45 -6.59
C GLN A 571 21.26 54.19 -7.10
N GLN A 572 22.38 54.08 -6.38
CA GLN A 572 23.68 54.62 -6.82
C GLN A 572 24.24 53.87 -8.04
N GLU A 573 24.17 52.54 -8.08
CA GLU A 573 24.55 51.72 -9.25
C GLU A 573 23.74 52.13 -10.48
N ALA A 574 22.40 52.21 -10.37
CA ALA A 574 21.53 52.58 -11.49
C ALA A 574 21.81 53.99 -12.04
N TRP A 575 22.04 54.98 -11.17
CA TRP A 575 22.36 56.36 -11.58
C TRP A 575 23.72 56.45 -12.29
N LEU A 576 24.77 55.84 -11.74
CA LEU A 576 26.09 55.83 -12.35
C LEU A 576 26.12 55.03 -13.66
N ALA A 577 25.40 53.89 -13.73
CA ALA A 577 25.29 53.08 -14.93
C ALA A 577 24.51 53.80 -16.05
N ALA A 578 23.52 54.64 -15.74
CA ALA A 578 22.81 55.42 -16.75
C ALA A 578 23.75 56.43 -17.45
N VAL A 579 24.60 57.13 -16.69
CA VAL A 579 25.59 58.07 -17.24
C VAL A 579 26.67 57.33 -18.05
N ASP A 580 27.22 56.25 -17.48
CA ASP A 580 28.23 55.40 -18.12
C ASP A 580 27.76 54.82 -19.46
N ASN A 581 26.52 54.31 -19.52
CA ASN A 581 25.92 53.82 -20.76
C ASN A 581 25.70 54.94 -21.79
N LEU A 582 25.29 56.13 -21.36
CA LEU A 582 25.05 57.26 -22.27
C LEU A 582 26.38 57.80 -22.84
N GLN A 583 27.43 57.90 -22.01
CA GLN A 583 28.78 58.22 -22.47
C GLN A 583 29.31 57.19 -23.48
N LYS A 584 29.12 55.89 -23.25
CA LYS A 584 29.50 54.82 -24.20
C LYS A 584 28.66 54.81 -25.47
N GLY A 585 27.36 55.06 -25.36
CA GLY A 585 26.43 55.13 -26.50
C GLY A 585 26.80 56.22 -27.50
N ILE A 586 27.25 57.37 -27.01
CA ILE A 586 27.82 58.45 -27.84
C ILE A 586 29.00 57.91 -28.65
N VAL A 587 30.00 57.27 -28.02
CA VAL A 587 31.20 56.76 -28.74
C VAL A 587 30.84 55.68 -29.77
N ALA A 588 29.94 54.76 -29.39
CA ALA A 588 29.48 53.65 -30.21
C ALA A 588 28.74 54.10 -31.47
N ARG A 589 28.08 55.26 -31.46
CA ARG A 589 27.41 55.86 -32.63
C ARG A 589 28.30 56.85 -33.39
N ALA A 590 29.03 57.71 -32.67
CA ALA A 590 29.87 58.74 -33.26
C ALA A 590 31.02 58.16 -34.10
N THR A 591 31.67 57.10 -33.62
CA THR A 591 32.86 56.53 -34.30
C THR A 591 32.49 55.88 -35.64
N PRO A 592 31.47 55.00 -35.75
CA PRO A 592 31.03 54.48 -37.05
C PRO A 592 30.46 55.56 -37.98
N PHE A 593 29.79 56.58 -37.43
CA PHE A 593 29.23 57.68 -38.22
C PHE A 593 30.34 58.53 -38.86
N LEU A 594 31.40 58.91 -38.12
CA LEU A 594 32.57 59.57 -38.69
C LEU A 594 33.25 58.73 -39.78
N VAL A 595 33.39 57.42 -39.57
CA VAL A 595 33.97 56.50 -40.58
C VAL A 595 33.08 56.39 -41.82
N TRP A 596 31.76 56.47 -41.68
CA TRP A 596 30.84 56.56 -42.81
C TRP A 596 31.01 57.87 -43.58
N LEU A 597 31.12 59.02 -42.89
CA LEU A 597 31.29 60.33 -43.53
C LEU A 597 32.58 60.43 -44.35
N HIS A 598 33.71 59.95 -43.82
CA HIS A 598 34.98 59.94 -44.56
C HIS A 598 34.88 59.03 -45.80
N GLY A 599 34.37 57.81 -45.64
CA GLY A 599 34.18 56.90 -46.79
C GLY A 599 33.21 57.45 -47.84
N ALA A 600 32.18 58.18 -47.44
CA ALA A 600 31.27 58.87 -48.36
C ALA A 600 31.97 60.00 -49.14
N ALA A 601 32.88 60.73 -48.51
CA ALA A 601 33.69 61.76 -49.19
C ALA A 601 34.66 61.15 -50.22
N ASP A 602 35.23 59.97 -49.93
CA ASP A 602 36.10 59.22 -50.84
C ASP A 602 35.31 58.64 -52.04
N ASP A 603 34.21 57.92 -51.77
CA ASP A 603 33.36 57.26 -52.79
C ASP A 603 32.80 58.26 -53.83
N LEU A 604 32.59 59.53 -53.44
CA LEU A 604 32.12 60.60 -54.32
C LEU A 604 33.22 61.15 -55.26
N GLN A 605 34.51 60.97 -54.93
CA GLN A 605 35.65 61.50 -55.68
C GLN A 605 36.29 60.47 -56.65
N ASP A 606 35.97 59.18 -56.53
CA ASP A 606 36.56 58.07 -57.30
C ASP A 606 36.49 58.24 -58.85
N PRO A 607 37.59 58.30 -59.61
CA PRO A 607 37.57 58.52 -61.05
C PRO A 607 37.15 57.28 -61.87
N PHE A 608 36.10 57.41 -62.69
CA PHE A 608 35.56 56.34 -63.53
C PHE A 608 35.93 56.49 -65.02
N LEU A 609 35.96 55.36 -65.76
CA LEU A 609 36.31 55.33 -67.20
C LEU A 609 35.60 54.16 -67.89
N LEU A 610 34.75 54.44 -68.89
CA LEU A 610 33.81 53.46 -69.48
C LEU A 610 34.04 53.22 -70.98
N TYR A 611 34.12 51.96 -71.40
CA TYR A 611 34.35 51.58 -72.80
C TYR A 611 33.12 51.08 -73.55
N SER A 612 32.14 50.47 -72.88
CA SER A 612 30.88 50.09 -73.52
C SER A 612 29.68 50.06 -72.57
N VAL A 613 28.49 50.11 -73.18
CA VAL A 613 27.17 49.95 -72.57
C VAL A 613 27.01 48.66 -71.74
N ALA A 614 27.79 47.61 -72.01
CA ALA A 614 27.55 46.25 -71.48
C ALA A 614 28.76 45.55 -70.83
N GLU A 615 30.00 45.99 -71.05
CA GLU A 615 31.20 45.19 -70.72
C GLU A 615 32.05 45.75 -69.57
N VAL A 616 31.56 45.65 -68.33
CA VAL A 616 32.44 45.62 -67.13
C VAL A 616 31.98 44.54 -66.11
N GLN A 617 31.26 43.51 -66.55
CA GLN A 617 30.57 42.59 -65.62
C GLN A 617 31.52 41.83 -64.66
N VAL A 618 32.78 41.56 -65.02
CA VAL A 618 33.71 40.81 -64.14
C VAL A 618 34.41 41.73 -63.12
N ARG A 619 35.02 42.84 -63.54
CA ARG A 619 35.76 43.72 -62.61
C ARG A 619 34.82 44.55 -61.72
N VAL A 620 33.56 44.70 -62.12
CA VAL A 620 32.52 45.30 -61.28
C VAL A 620 31.71 44.24 -60.53
N LEU A 621 31.68 42.95 -60.88
CA LEU A 621 31.12 41.97 -59.92
C LEU A 621 31.91 41.93 -58.61
N LEU A 622 33.24 42.05 -58.63
CA LEU A 622 33.98 42.29 -57.38
C LEU A 622 33.62 43.65 -56.77
N ASN A 623 33.82 44.77 -57.47
CA ASN A 623 33.61 46.09 -56.86
C ASN A 623 32.16 46.38 -56.43
N HIS A 624 31.14 45.83 -57.08
CA HIS A 624 29.75 45.95 -56.63
C HIS A 624 29.45 44.99 -55.48
N ILE A 625 30.14 43.85 -55.35
CA ILE A 625 30.06 43.01 -54.15
C ILE A 625 30.82 43.69 -52.99
N THR A 626 32.01 44.27 -53.17
CA THR A 626 32.68 45.01 -52.09
C THR A 626 32.04 46.35 -51.78
N LEU A 627 31.47 47.09 -52.74
CA LEU A 627 30.75 48.34 -52.45
C LEU A 627 29.36 48.06 -51.88
N ALA A 628 28.62 47.07 -52.38
CA ALA A 628 27.35 46.67 -51.77
C ALA A 628 27.55 45.98 -50.42
N LEU A 629 28.60 45.18 -50.18
CA LEU A 629 28.92 44.69 -48.83
C LEU A 629 29.53 45.79 -47.96
N SER A 630 30.26 46.77 -48.50
CA SER A 630 30.72 47.95 -47.74
C SER A 630 29.52 48.76 -47.26
N LEU A 631 28.65 49.19 -48.17
CA LEU A 631 27.46 49.97 -47.86
C LEU A 631 26.44 49.13 -47.07
N THR A 632 26.21 47.85 -47.37
CA THR A 632 25.28 47.03 -46.57
C THR A 632 25.87 46.53 -45.25
N LEU A 633 27.17 46.31 -45.05
CA LEU A 633 27.71 46.10 -43.68
C LEU A 633 27.78 47.42 -42.89
N LYS A 634 28.10 48.56 -43.52
CA LYS A 634 28.06 49.87 -42.86
C LYS A 634 26.61 50.23 -42.47
N LEU A 635 25.65 50.05 -43.38
CA LEU A 635 24.22 50.24 -43.09
C LEU A 635 23.66 49.15 -42.15
N TRP A 636 24.09 47.89 -42.22
CA TRP A 636 23.67 46.86 -41.26
C TRP A 636 24.21 47.17 -39.86
N ARG A 637 25.43 47.70 -39.74
CA ARG A 637 25.96 48.22 -38.47
C ARG A 637 25.25 49.49 -37.98
N LEU A 638 24.79 50.37 -38.88
CA LEU A 638 23.97 51.53 -38.52
C LEU A 638 22.56 51.11 -38.08
N VAL A 639 21.88 50.28 -38.88
CA VAL A 639 20.47 49.87 -38.69
C VAL A 639 20.30 48.99 -37.45
N ASN A 640 21.22 48.08 -37.15
CA ASN A 640 21.20 47.31 -35.88
C ASN A 640 21.35 48.19 -34.62
N VAL A 641 21.75 49.46 -34.76
CA VAL A 641 21.87 50.43 -33.65
C VAL A 641 20.64 51.34 -33.54
N ILE A 642 19.77 51.39 -34.56
CA ILE A 642 18.68 52.39 -34.65
C ILE A 642 17.27 51.76 -34.57
N TRP A 643 17.02 50.54 -35.07
CA TRP A 643 15.68 49.91 -35.03
C TRP A 643 15.69 48.46 -34.52
N SER A 644 14.94 48.17 -33.45
CA SER A 644 14.78 46.83 -32.86
C SER A 644 13.40 46.20 -33.02
N GLU A 645 12.43 46.88 -33.66
CA GLU A 645 11.05 46.38 -33.82
C GLU A 645 10.53 46.52 -35.26
N ASN A 646 9.54 45.69 -35.62
CA ASN A 646 8.85 45.62 -36.93
C ASN A 646 9.69 45.14 -38.14
N LEU A 647 10.11 43.87 -38.08
CA LEU A 647 10.65 43.09 -39.21
C LEU A 647 9.70 42.94 -40.43
N SER A 648 8.43 43.30 -40.28
CA SER A 648 7.33 42.99 -41.22
C SER A 648 7.42 43.70 -42.58
N ASN A 649 8.01 44.89 -42.66
CA ASN A 649 8.11 45.64 -43.93
C ASN A 649 9.29 45.22 -44.82
N PHE A 650 10.26 44.46 -44.30
CA PHE A 650 11.47 44.12 -45.06
C PHE A 650 11.21 43.10 -46.19
N PHE A 651 10.15 42.29 -46.07
CA PHE A 651 9.80 41.24 -47.04
C PHE A 651 9.24 41.76 -48.38
N CYS A 652 8.87 43.04 -48.50
CA CYS A 652 8.44 43.60 -49.79
C CYS A 652 9.59 43.85 -50.79
N PHE A 653 10.85 43.87 -50.34
CA PHE A 653 11.98 44.17 -51.24
C PHE A 653 12.53 42.96 -52.01
N SER A 654 12.15 41.74 -51.62
CA SER A 654 12.62 40.48 -52.24
C SER A 654 11.76 39.99 -53.41
N HIS A 655 10.66 40.69 -53.75
CA HIS A 655 9.70 40.29 -54.79
C HIS A 655 9.32 41.44 -55.74
N ASN A 656 10.32 42.01 -56.44
CA ASN A 656 10.16 42.58 -57.79
C ASN A 656 11.50 42.91 -58.48
N LEU A 657 12.47 41.98 -58.44
CA LEU A 657 13.76 42.11 -59.15
C LEU A 657 13.74 41.43 -60.51
N SER A 658 12.78 41.82 -61.36
CA SER A 658 12.80 41.51 -62.80
C SER A 658 13.88 42.37 -63.49
N PHE A 659 15.15 41.97 -63.34
CA PHE A 659 16.29 42.68 -63.92
C PHE A 659 16.29 42.63 -65.44
N SER A 660 15.74 43.68 -66.07
CA SER A 660 16.11 44.04 -67.44
C SER A 660 17.59 44.45 -67.49
N PRO A 661 18.35 44.08 -68.54
CA PRO A 661 19.78 44.41 -68.64
C PRO A 661 19.96 45.91 -68.92
N PHE A 662 20.03 46.71 -67.85
CA PHE A 662 20.37 48.13 -67.93
C PHE A 662 21.84 48.35 -68.26
N SER A 663 22.13 49.48 -68.90
CA SER A 663 23.49 49.81 -69.35
C SER A 663 24.38 50.27 -68.19
N PHE A 664 25.70 50.06 -68.33
CA PHE A 664 26.65 50.43 -67.28
C PHE A 664 26.59 51.91 -66.82
N PRO A 665 26.40 52.92 -67.70
CA PRO A 665 26.23 54.31 -67.27
C PRO A 665 25.04 54.52 -66.33
N GLN A 666 23.95 53.78 -66.55
CA GLN A 666 22.76 53.83 -65.71
C GLN A 666 23.00 53.15 -64.35
N ALA A 667 23.94 52.20 -64.24
CA ALA A 667 24.29 51.57 -62.97
C ALA A 667 25.03 52.54 -62.02
N LEU A 668 26.02 53.29 -62.50
CA LEU A 668 26.70 54.32 -61.69
C LEU A 668 25.76 55.48 -61.34
N LEU A 669 24.91 55.92 -62.29
CA LEU A 669 23.91 56.95 -62.03
C LEU A 669 22.88 56.47 -60.98
N LYS A 670 22.41 55.22 -61.07
CA LYS A 670 21.53 54.62 -60.07
C LYS A 670 22.22 54.50 -58.71
N ALA A 671 23.47 54.03 -58.64
CA ALA A 671 24.21 53.93 -57.38
C ALA A 671 24.37 55.31 -56.69
N HIS A 672 24.56 56.38 -57.46
CA HIS A 672 24.60 57.74 -56.93
C HIS A 672 23.22 58.23 -56.44
N ILE A 673 22.13 57.89 -57.14
CA ILE A 673 20.75 58.17 -56.71
C ILE A 673 20.39 57.37 -55.45
N ASP A 674 20.75 56.09 -55.39
CA ASP A 674 20.56 55.21 -54.23
C ASP A 674 21.35 55.76 -53.02
N PHE A 675 22.59 56.22 -53.22
CA PHE A 675 23.36 56.91 -52.18
C PHE A 675 22.65 58.19 -51.72
N LYS A 676 22.18 59.05 -52.62
CA LYS A 676 21.42 60.27 -52.28
C LYS A 676 20.16 59.96 -51.45
N ALA A 677 19.52 58.81 -51.67
CA ALA A 677 18.39 58.36 -50.86
C ALA A 677 18.76 57.95 -49.43
N THR A 678 20.04 57.69 -49.10
CA THR A 678 20.49 57.42 -47.72
C THR A 678 20.72 58.68 -46.89
N LEU A 679 20.92 59.84 -47.54
CA LEU A 679 21.27 61.09 -46.85
C LEU A 679 20.24 61.53 -45.78
N PRO A 680 18.90 61.41 -45.97
CA PRO A 680 17.93 61.74 -44.91
C PRO A 680 18.03 60.85 -43.66
N ALA A 681 18.41 59.58 -43.82
CA ALA A 681 18.64 58.67 -42.70
C ALA A 681 19.93 59.03 -41.95
N ALA A 682 21.01 59.33 -42.68
CA ALA A 682 22.27 59.77 -42.09
C ALA A 682 22.15 61.15 -41.39
N GLN A 683 21.33 62.06 -41.93
CA GLN A 683 20.95 63.33 -41.28
C GLN A 683 20.24 63.06 -39.94
N THR A 684 19.32 62.09 -39.91
CA THR A 684 18.59 61.69 -38.70
C THR A 684 19.54 61.09 -37.64
N GLU A 685 20.52 60.29 -38.06
CA GLU A 685 21.55 59.75 -37.17
C GLU A 685 22.45 60.85 -36.58
N ARG A 686 22.87 61.82 -37.40
CA ARG A 686 23.63 63.01 -36.97
C ARG A 686 22.89 63.78 -35.88
N ASP A 687 21.63 64.11 -36.13
CA ASP A 687 20.84 64.93 -35.20
C ASP A 687 20.48 64.14 -33.92
N GLY A 688 20.26 62.83 -34.04
CA GLY A 688 20.09 61.91 -32.91
C GLY A 688 21.37 61.66 -32.10
N LEU A 689 22.55 61.92 -32.65
CA LEU A 689 23.84 61.94 -31.94
C LEU A 689 24.00 63.24 -31.15
N LEU A 690 23.74 64.39 -31.78
CA LEU A 690 23.76 65.70 -31.12
C LEU A 690 22.76 65.77 -29.95
N ALA A 691 21.60 65.10 -30.07
CA ALA A 691 20.66 64.94 -28.98
C ALA A 691 21.26 64.19 -27.77
N MET A 692 22.06 63.13 -27.97
CA MET A 692 22.70 62.40 -26.86
C MET A 692 23.76 63.24 -26.13
N TRP A 693 24.57 64.02 -26.85
CA TRP A 693 25.46 64.99 -26.19
C TRP A 693 24.68 66.05 -25.39
N THR A 694 23.52 66.47 -25.88
CA THR A 694 22.64 67.43 -25.19
C THR A 694 21.99 66.81 -23.93
N GLU A 695 21.70 65.50 -23.93
CA GLU A 695 21.25 64.76 -22.73
C GLU A 695 22.37 64.62 -21.69
N LEU A 696 23.61 64.36 -22.12
CA LEU A 696 24.78 64.26 -21.23
C LEU A 696 25.03 65.60 -20.50
N ASP A 697 24.99 66.71 -21.24
CA ASP A 697 25.20 68.07 -20.69
C ASP A 697 24.13 68.43 -19.65
N LYS A 698 22.84 68.11 -19.89
CA LYS A 698 21.77 68.25 -18.89
C LYS A 698 22.08 67.47 -17.60
N LEU A 699 22.55 66.23 -17.72
CA LEU A 699 22.86 65.37 -16.57
C LEU A 699 24.12 65.84 -15.81
N GLN A 700 25.08 66.44 -16.50
CA GLN A 700 26.27 67.07 -15.89
C GLN A 700 25.94 68.41 -15.18
N GLN A 701 24.95 69.16 -15.66
CA GLN A 701 24.52 70.44 -15.09
C GLN A 701 23.47 70.30 -13.97
N ALA A 702 22.75 69.19 -13.89
CA ALA A 702 21.74 68.93 -12.86
C ALA A 702 22.35 68.82 -11.44
N PRO A 703 21.62 69.22 -10.38
CA PRO A 703 22.03 68.93 -9.01
C PRO A 703 22.02 67.40 -8.76
N PRO A 704 22.99 66.86 -7.99
CA PRO A 704 23.05 65.42 -7.73
C PRO A 704 21.83 64.92 -6.93
N PRO A 705 21.39 63.66 -7.13
CA PRO A 705 20.28 63.09 -6.38
C PRO A 705 20.52 63.08 -4.86
N SER A 706 19.45 63.06 -4.06
CA SER A 706 19.53 63.10 -2.58
C SER A 706 20.23 61.89 -1.93
N PHE A 707 20.53 60.83 -2.70
CA PHE A 707 21.32 59.68 -2.29
C PHE A 707 22.82 59.78 -2.70
N VAL A 708 23.27 60.93 -3.21
CA VAL A 708 24.64 61.24 -3.64
C VAL A 708 25.12 62.53 -2.94
N ARG A 709 26.42 62.66 -2.64
CA ARG A 709 26.94 63.86 -1.96
C ARG A 709 26.96 65.09 -2.90
N PRO A 710 26.62 66.31 -2.44
CA PRO A 710 26.68 67.54 -3.24
C PRO A 710 28.03 67.87 -3.88
N SER A 711 29.12 67.34 -3.31
CA SER A 711 30.50 67.50 -3.81
C SER A 711 30.85 66.59 -4.99
N GLN A 712 30.02 65.60 -5.32
CA GLN A 712 30.31 64.56 -6.31
C GLN A 712 29.67 64.88 -7.67
N ARG A 713 30.17 65.90 -8.36
CA ARG A 713 29.76 66.22 -9.74
C ARG A 713 30.38 65.25 -10.75
N LEU A 714 29.67 65.02 -11.86
CA LEU A 714 30.17 64.25 -12.99
C LEU A 714 31.31 65.01 -13.71
N PRO A 715 32.34 64.31 -14.24
CA PRO A 715 33.33 64.92 -15.13
C PRO A 715 32.65 65.53 -16.37
N SER A 716 33.16 66.67 -16.84
CA SER A 716 32.65 67.36 -18.03
C SER A 716 33.00 66.65 -19.35
N GLU A 717 34.12 65.95 -19.38
CA GLU A 717 34.65 65.27 -20.57
C GLU A 717 34.23 63.79 -20.61
N ASN A 718 34.06 63.22 -21.81
CA ASN A 718 33.70 61.81 -21.98
C ASN A 718 34.97 60.94 -21.91
N PRO A 719 35.13 60.06 -20.90
CA PRO A 719 36.36 59.28 -20.73
C PRO A 719 36.59 58.19 -21.79
N TYR A 720 35.68 58.05 -22.76
CA TYR A 720 35.74 57.05 -23.83
C TYR A 720 36.04 57.62 -25.22
N THR A 721 36.04 58.95 -25.44
CA THR A 721 36.39 59.53 -26.75
C THR A 721 36.75 61.01 -26.70
N ASP A 722 37.70 61.41 -27.55
CA ASP A 722 38.05 62.81 -27.82
C ASP A 722 37.15 63.45 -28.91
N ILE A 723 36.24 62.70 -29.54
CA ILE A 723 35.37 63.19 -30.61
C ILE A 723 34.42 64.29 -30.10
N LEU A 724 34.45 65.46 -30.74
CA LEU A 724 33.58 66.59 -30.43
C LEU A 724 32.35 66.64 -31.37
N PRO A 725 31.21 67.21 -30.92
CA PRO A 725 30.03 67.45 -31.76
C PRO A 725 30.34 68.27 -33.04
N LEU A 726 31.37 69.10 -32.99
CA LEU A 726 31.80 69.97 -34.08
C LEU A 726 32.43 69.18 -35.25
N ASP A 727 33.16 68.11 -34.95
CA ASP A 727 33.90 67.31 -35.96
C ASP A 727 32.94 66.62 -36.94
N ILE A 728 31.88 66.01 -36.37
CA ILE A 728 30.79 65.40 -37.13
C ILE A 728 30.07 66.44 -37.99
N THR A 729 29.82 67.63 -37.43
CA THR A 729 29.12 68.70 -38.13
C THR A 729 29.93 69.22 -39.32
N SER A 730 31.22 69.46 -39.14
CA SER A 730 32.12 69.93 -40.21
C SER A 730 32.26 68.93 -41.36
N MET A 731 32.37 67.63 -41.05
CA MET A 731 32.52 66.59 -42.08
C MET A 731 31.21 66.31 -42.84
N TRP A 732 30.05 66.47 -42.18
CA TRP A 732 28.74 66.37 -42.83
C TRP A 732 28.58 67.36 -44.00
N ASP A 733 28.91 68.62 -43.78
CA ASP A 733 28.76 69.68 -44.78
C ASP A 733 29.70 69.47 -45.99
N GLN A 734 30.88 68.88 -45.78
CA GLN A 734 31.81 68.50 -46.85
C GLN A 734 31.24 67.40 -47.76
N VAL A 735 30.59 66.38 -47.19
CA VAL A 735 29.96 65.30 -47.98
C VAL A 735 28.82 65.85 -48.85
N GLN A 736 27.98 66.76 -48.32
CA GLN A 736 26.89 67.38 -49.07
C GLN A 736 27.37 68.13 -50.32
N LEU A 737 28.51 68.82 -50.24
CA LEU A 737 29.09 69.53 -51.38
C LEU A 737 29.56 68.58 -52.50
N LEU A 738 30.16 67.45 -52.15
CA LEU A 738 30.72 66.48 -53.11
C LEU A 738 29.63 65.75 -53.90
N VAL A 739 28.45 65.53 -53.30
CA VAL A 739 27.28 64.92 -53.96
C VAL A 739 26.91 65.65 -55.24
N VAL A 740 26.80 66.99 -55.17
CA VAL A 740 26.37 67.82 -56.30
C VAL A 740 27.38 67.79 -57.46
N GLN A 741 28.67 67.64 -57.15
CA GLN A 741 29.74 67.58 -58.15
C GLN A 741 29.73 66.23 -58.90
N ARG A 742 29.50 65.12 -58.17
CA ARG A 742 29.46 63.76 -58.72
C ARG A 742 28.35 63.56 -59.75
N GLU A 743 27.16 64.11 -59.47
CA GLU A 743 25.99 64.04 -60.36
C GLU A 743 26.25 64.60 -61.77
N GLN A 744 26.95 65.74 -61.83
CA GLN A 744 27.26 66.44 -63.09
C GLN A 744 28.29 65.71 -63.97
N ALA A 745 29.13 64.86 -63.38
CA ALA A 745 30.09 64.06 -64.13
C ALA A 745 29.42 62.87 -64.82
N LEU A 746 28.53 62.16 -64.11
CA LEU A 746 27.86 60.95 -64.60
C LEU A 746 26.93 61.23 -65.79
N LEU A 747 26.19 62.34 -65.75
CA LEU A 747 25.27 62.74 -66.84
C LEU A 747 25.97 62.99 -68.18
N LYS A 748 27.24 63.42 -68.17
CA LYS A 748 28.01 63.69 -69.41
C LYS A 748 28.41 62.40 -70.12
N GLU A 749 28.80 61.37 -69.37
CA GLU A 749 29.29 60.10 -69.93
C GLU A 749 28.15 59.26 -70.54
N GLN A 750 26.93 59.34 -69.99
CA GLN A 750 25.76 58.62 -70.54
C GLN A 750 25.55 58.93 -72.04
N VAL A 751 25.61 60.20 -72.43
CA VAL A 751 25.38 60.67 -73.81
C VAL A 751 26.37 60.07 -74.80
N CYS A 752 27.63 59.88 -74.40
CA CYS A 752 28.68 59.30 -75.24
C CYS A 752 28.44 57.81 -75.53
N GLN A 753 27.81 57.07 -74.61
CA GLN A 753 27.63 55.62 -74.70
C GLN A 753 26.39 55.25 -75.53
N GLU A 754 25.33 56.07 -75.50
CA GLU A 754 24.14 55.91 -76.34
C GLU A 754 24.49 55.96 -77.85
N GLN A 755 25.40 56.86 -78.24
CA GLN A 755 25.88 56.99 -79.63
C GLN A 755 26.62 55.73 -80.12
N ARG A 756 27.48 55.13 -79.27
CA ARG A 756 28.20 53.89 -79.60
C ARG A 756 27.24 52.71 -79.82
N GLN A 757 26.14 52.63 -79.07
CA GLN A 757 25.18 51.54 -79.18
C GLN A 757 24.38 51.58 -80.49
N ALA A 758 24.11 52.76 -81.04
CA ALA A 758 23.40 52.91 -82.31
C ALA A 758 24.14 52.23 -83.48
N LEU A 759 25.48 52.39 -83.55
CA LEU A 759 26.33 51.75 -84.56
C LEU A 759 26.34 50.22 -84.42
N LYS A 760 26.46 49.69 -83.19
CA LYS A 760 26.45 48.25 -82.90
C LYS A 760 25.19 47.56 -83.42
N ASN A 761 24.04 48.22 -83.30
CA ASN A 761 22.77 47.69 -83.77
C ASN A 761 22.71 47.59 -85.31
N GLN A 762 23.25 48.58 -86.03
CA GLN A 762 23.23 48.58 -87.51
C GLN A 762 24.07 47.43 -88.09
N TYR A 763 25.28 47.19 -87.56
CA TYR A 763 26.12 46.06 -88.00
C TYR A 763 25.41 44.72 -87.77
N ARG A 764 24.88 44.50 -86.56
CA ARG A 764 24.16 43.26 -86.19
C ARG A 764 23.03 42.95 -87.16
N THR A 765 22.24 43.93 -87.57
CA THR A 765 21.09 43.74 -88.46
C THR A 765 21.49 43.18 -89.83
N VAL A 766 22.59 43.67 -90.42
CA VAL A 766 23.10 43.15 -91.71
C VAL A 766 23.75 41.78 -91.51
N ALA A 767 24.56 41.60 -90.47
CA ALA A 767 25.24 40.33 -90.19
C ALA A 767 24.24 39.15 -90.00
N ALA A 768 23.11 39.42 -89.34
CA ALA A 768 22.07 38.45 -89.05
C ALA A 768 21.20 38.06 -90.27
N SER A 769 21.30 38.74 -91.43
CA SER A 769 20.66 38.27 -92.66
C SER A 769 21.56 37.29 -93.43
N VAL A 770 22.85 37.61 -93.56
CA VAL A 770 23.80 36.85 -94.38
C VAL A 770 24.23 35.53 -93.72
N ALA A 771 24.64 35.55 -92.45
CA ALA A 771 25.25 34.36 -91.84
C ALA A 771 24.27 33.17 -91.62
N PRO A 772 23.00 33.37 -91.21
CA PRO A 772 22.03 32.28 -91.14
C PRO A 772 21.56 31.80 -92.51
N TRP A 773 21.72 32.61 -93.56
CA TRP A 773 21.48 32.19 -94.94
C TRP A 773 22.58 31.21 -95.37
N ILE A 774 23.86 31.54 -95.14
CA ILE A 774 25.01 30.65 -95.41
C ILE A 774 24.82 29.29 -94.73
N GLN A 775 24.56 29.30 -93.42
CA GLN A 775 24.43 28.06 -92.64
C GLN A 775 23.30 27.16 -93.15
N ARG A 776 22.13 27.72 -93.47
CA ARG A 776 20.99 26.93 -93.98
C ARG A 776 21.29 26.22 -95.29
N HIS A 777 21.99 26.87 -96.22
CA HIS A 777 22.32 26.24 -97.51
C HIS A 777 23.39 25.14 -97.36
N ALA A 778 24.26 25.24 -96.34
CA ALA A 778 25.23 24.20 -96.01
C ALA A 778 24.57 23.00 -95.30
N GLU A 779 23.61 23.26 -94.41
CA GLU A 779 22.76 22.21 -93.82
C GLU A 779 21.84 21.56 -94.86
N GLU A 780 21.32 22.31 -95.84
CA GLU A 780 20.51 21.76 -96.93
C GLU A 780 21.35 20.86 -97.84
N ALA A 781 22.60 21.24 -98.15
CA ALA A 781 23.56 20.34 -98.78
C ALA A 781 23.73 19.03 -97.98
N GLY A 782 23.93 19.10 -96.66
CA GLY A 782 24.03 17.91 -95.79
C GLY A 782 22.73 17.10 -95.65
N ARG A 783 21.56 17.73 -95.77
CA ARG A 783 20.23 17.09 -95.71
C ARG A 783 19.91 16.24 -96.94
N LEU A 784 20.44 16.59 -98.11
CA LEU A 784 20.36 15.77 -99.31
C LEU A 784 21.06 14.42 -99.09
N VAL A 785 22.28 14.49 -98.54
CA VAL A 785 23.13 13.34 -98.19
C VAL A 785 22.48 12.39 -97.18
N SER A 786 21.99 12.93 -96.06
CA SER A 786 21.55 12.16 -94.88
C SER A 786 20.15 11.54 -95.03
N GLY A 787 19.74 11.21 -96.26
CA GLY A 787 18.47 10.56 -96.60
C GLY A 787 17.18 11.32 -96.22
N SER A 788 17.31 12.45 -95.52
CA SER A 788 16.27 13.04 -94.67
C SER A 788 15.26 13.90 -95.44
N ILE A 789 15.45 14.06 -96.74
CA ILE A 789 14.45 14.61 -97.65
C ILE A 789 13.65 13.43 -98.22
N SER A 790 12.37 13.36 -97.87
CA SER A 790 11.46 12.30 -98.33
C SER A 790 11.21 12.39 -99.84
N GLY A 791 12.00 11.64 -100.60
CA GLY A 791 11.94 11.55 -102.06
C GLY A 791 12.85 10.45 -102.59
N SER A 792 12.76 10.16 -103.88
CA SER A 792 13.66 9.22 -104.56
C SER A 792 15.12 9.69 -104.49
N LEU A 793 16.06 8.81 -104.88
CA LEU A 793 17.48 9.18 -104.98
C LEU A 793 17.71 10.32 -106.00
N GLU A 794 16.87 10.40 -107.03
CA GLU A 794 16.99 11.36 -108.14
C GLU A 794 16.46 12.75 -107.73
N GLU A 795 15.36 12.81 -106.98
CA GLU A 795 14.79 14.08 -106.48
C GLU A 795 15.77 14.83 -105.58
N ARG A 796 16.52 14.08 -104.76
CA ARG A 796 17.59 14.59 -103.89
C ARG A 796 18.87 14.97 -104.65
N ASN A 797 18.97 14.70 -105.95
CA ASN A 797 20.10 15.13 -106.78
C ASN A 797 19.79 16.47 -107.50
N VAL A 798 18.57 16.62 -108.06
CA VAL A 798 18.12 17.87 -108.72
C VAL A 798 18.20 19.09 -107.79
N GLN A 799 17.91 18.89 -106.50
CA GLN A 799 17.94 19.95 -105.48
C GLN A 799 19.35 20.51 -105.24
N LEU A 800 20.41 19.72 -105.44
CA LEU A 800 21.80 20.15 -105.21
C LEU A 800 22.24 21.25 -106.19
N HIS A 801 21.84 21.13 -107.47
CA HIS A 801 22.19 22.11 -108.50
C HIS A 801 21.60 23.50 -108.23
N ARG A 802 20.38 23.56 -107.69
CA ARG A 802 19.69 24.82 -107.39
C ARG A 802 20.44 25.66 -106.37
N LEU A 803 20.98 25.03 -105.33
CA LEU A 803 21.71 25.71 -104.23
C LEU A 803 22.97 26.44 -104.75
N LYS A 804 23.58 25.97 -105.85
CA LYS A 804 24.76 26.61 -106.46
C LYS A 804 24.43 27.94 -107.16
N GLU A 805 23.23 28.14 -107.71
CA GLU A 805 22.83 29.43 -108.31
C GLU A 805 22.49 30.51 -107.27
N GLU A 806 21.88 30.11 -106.16
CA GLU A 806 21.35 31.06 -105.17
C GLU A 806 22.49 31.76 -104.39
N LEU A 807 23.67 31.14 -104.33
CA LEU A 807 24.92 31.70 -103.79
C LEU A 807 25.39 32.97 -104.52
N SER A 808 25.41 32.96 -105.86
CA SER A 808 25.89 34.10 -106.67
C SER A 808 25.01 35.36 -106.56
N ARG A 809 23.86 35.31 -105.87
CA ARG A 809 22.93 36.44 -105.73
C ARG A 809 23.11 37.22 -104.42
N GLN A 810 23.83 36.69 -103.43
CA GLN A 810 23.95 37.30 -102.09
C GLN A 810 25.20 38.16 -101.87
N GLU A 811 26.14 38.17 -102.82
CA GLU A 811 27.47 38.79 -102.70
C GLU A 811 27.43 40.27 -102.28
N GLY A 812 26.50 41.07 -102.83
CA GLY A 812 26.39 42.51 -102.53
C GLY A 812 26.04 42.87 -101.08
N ASN A 813 25.43 41.94 -100.32
CA ASN A 813 25.16 42.16 -98.89
C ASN A 813 26.43 42.01 -98.03
N LEU A 814 27.44 41.27 -98.52
CA LEU A 814 28.70 41.07 -97.82
C LEU A 814 29.53 42.38 -97.78
N SER A 815 29.60 43.10 -98.90
CA SER A 815 30.34 44.38 -99.00
C SER A 815 29.79 45.44 -98.03
N ARG A 816 28.47 45.55 -97.89
CA ARG A 816 27.84 46.50 -96.96
C ARG A 816 28.13 46.19 -95.49
N LEU A 817 28.45 44.94 -95.17
CA LEU A 817 28.84 44.55 -93.82
C LEU A 817 30.24 45.06 -93.46
N GLU A 818 31.18 45.11 -94.42
CA GLU A 818 32.54 45.59 -94.19
C GLU A 818 32.59 47.10 -93.88
N GLU A 819 31.79 47.92 -94.56
CA GLU A 819 31.68 49.36 -94.27
C GLU A 819 31.27 49.63 -92.81
N LEU A 820 30.27 48.88 -92.32
CA LEU A 820 29.77 49.01 -90.94
C LEU A 820 30.79 48.51 -89.91
N HIS A 821 31.62 47.52 -90.26
CA HIS A 821 32.74 47.08 -89.41
C HIS A 821 33.76 48.20 -89.21
N THR A 822 34.14 48.88 -90.29
CA THR A 822 35.11 49.99 -90.25
C THR A 822 34.60 51.19 -89.45
N ALA A 823 33.30 51.50 -89.51
CA ALA A 823 32.70 52.58 -88.72
C ALA A 823 32.78 52.34 -87.19
N LEU A 824 32.59 51.09 -86.75
CA LEU A 824 32.68 50.71 -85.32
C LEU A 824 34.09 50.94 -84.75
N HIS A 825 35.13 50.51 -85.47
CA HIS A 825 36.52 50.66 -85.03
C HIS A 825 36.94 52.13 -84.81
N HIS A 826 36.36 53.07 -85.56
CA HIS A 826 36.60 54.50 -85.38
C HIS A 826 35.89 55.10 -84.15
N ALA A 827 34.81 54.49 -83.66
CA ALA A 827 34.11 54.88 -82.44
C ALA A 827 34.78 54.36 -81.14
N GLY A 828 35.94 53.69 -81.27
CA GLY A 828 36.61 52.95 -80.19
C GLY A 828 35.95 51.61 -79.87
N VAL A 829 35.12 51.08 -80.79
CA VAL A 829 34.36 49.84 -80.60
C VAL A 829 35.05 48.70 -81.33
N TYR A 830 35.77 47.87 -80.57
CA TYR A 830 36.53 46.71 -81.06
C TYR A 830 35.95 45.37 -80.57
N ASP A 831 34.94 45.37 -79.70
CA ASP A 831 34.31 44.14 -79.22
C ASP A 831 33.46 43.49 -80.31
N THR A 832 33.65 42.18 -80.49
CA THR A 832 32.79 41.36 -81.36
C THR A 832 31.52 40.88 -80.64
N ALA A 833 31.44 41.04 -79.31
CA ALA A 833 30.32 40.57 -78.47
C ALA A 833 28.95 41.13 -78.90
N HIS A 834 28.92 42.27 -79.58
CA HIS A 834 27.68 42.83 -80.11
C HIS A 834 27.07 42.03 -81.29
N THR A 835 27.74 41.01 -81.84
CA THR A 835 27.25 40.18 -82.96
C THR A 835 27.71 38.71 -82.84
N PRO A 836 26.81 37.70 -82.97
CA PRO A 836 27.23 36.29 -83.06
C PRO A 836 27.97 35.97 -84.37
N TYR A 837 27.92 36.90 -85.34
CA TYR A 837 28.51 36.81 -86.66
C TYR A 837 29.54 37.96 -86.82
N PRO A 838 30.75 37.82 -86.25
CA PRO A 838 31.87 38.71 -86.58
C PRO A 838 32.29 38.49 -88.03
N MET A 839 32.80 39.53 -88.68
CA MET A 839 33.10 39.55 -90.13
C MET A 839 33.86 38.30 -90.61
N GLU A 840 34.88 37.89 -89.85
CA GLU A 840 35.73 36.74 -90.20
C GLU A 840 34.99 35.39 -90.20
N ARG A 841 33.98 35.20 -89.33
CA ARG A 841 33.13 34.00 -89.37
C ARG A 841 32.19 34.01 -90.57
N VAL A 842 31.78 35.19 -91.05
CA VAL A 842 30.94 35.32 -92.26
C VAL A 842 31.75 34.95 -93.50
N ARG A 843 33.01 35.42 -93.60
CA ARG A 843 33.96 35.05 -94.65
C ARG A 843 34.22 33.53 -94.70
N VAL A 844 34.68 32.93 -93.60
CA VAL A 844 34.98 31.49 -93.52
C VAL A 844 33.73 30.63 -93.78
N GLY A 845 32.56 31.06 -93.31
CA GLY A 845 31.31 30.35 -93.57
C GLY A 845 30.93 30.33 -95.06
N TRP A 846 31.13 31.45 -95.77
CA TRP A 846 30.84 31.58 -97.19
C TRP A 846 31.71 30.62 -98.05
N GLU A 847 32.99 30.50 -97.71
CA GLU A 847 33.92 29.54 -98.33
C GLU A 847 33.56 28.07 -98.00
N ALA A 848 33.20 27.79 -96.75
CA ALA A 848 32.82 26.45 -96.30
C ALA A 848 31.52 25.95 -96.98
N LEU A 849 30.53 26.82 -97.21
CA LEU A 849 29.31 26.49 -97.95
C LEU A 849 29.61 26.00 -99.37
N GLY A 850 30.51 26.69 -100.09
CA GLY A 850 30.96 26.27 -101.42
C GLY A 850 31.60 24.88 -101.44
N THR A 851 32.18 24.45 -100.32
CA THR A 851 32.80 23.13 -100.14
C THR A 851 31.77 22.05 -99.75
N ALA A 852 30.83 22.36 -98.86
CA ALA A 852 29.78 21.42 -98.42
C ALA A 852 28.91 20.94 -99.60
N LEU A 853 28.60 21.84 -100.54
CA LEU A 853 27.87 21.54 -101.78
C LEU A 853 28.61 20.59 -102.74
N ALA A 854 29.89 20.29 -102.51
CA ALA A 854 30.64 19.28 -103.27
C ALA A 854 30.70 17.93 -102.54
N HIS A 855 30.57 17.89 -101.21
CA HIS A 855 30.48 16.63 -100.45
C HIS A 855 29.06 16.04 -100.48
N ALA A 856 28.05 16.91 -100.52
CA ALA A 856 26.64 16.55 -100.69
C ALA A 856 26.36 15.71 -101.96
N GLU A 857 27.26 15.80 -102.94
CA GLU A 857 27.21 15.08 -104.22
C GLU A 857 27.56 13.57 -104.07
N SER A 858 28.04 13.11 -102.89
CA SER A 858 28.72 11.81 -102.74
C SER A 858 28.15 10.82 -101.70
N GLN A 859 27.45 11.25 -100.65
CA GLN A 859 27.04 10.31 -99.57
C GLN A 859 25.57 9.84 -99.66
N LEU A 860 24.87 10.19 -100.73
CA LEU A 860 23.44 9.92 -100.97
C LEU A 860 23.08 8.43 -101.12
N GLU A 861 24.01 7.51 -100.86
CA GLU A 861 24.09 6.18 -101.44
C GLU A 861 23.93 5.02 -100.40
N THR A 862 23.22 5.12 -99.22
CA THR A 862 23.36 4.12 -98.08
C THR A 862 22.21 3.64 -97.08
N GLU A 863 21.50 4.45 -96.26
CA GLU A 863 21.18 4.14 -94.81
C GLU A 863 19.76 3.58 -94.32
N ALA A 864 19.67 2.86 -93.15
CA ALA A 864 18.44 2.52 -92.34
C ALA A 864 18.69 1.91 -90.89
N ALA A 865 17.75 1.99 -89.89
CA ALA A 865 17.85 1.39 -88.49
C ALA A 865 16.52 1.30 -87.61
N GLY A 866 16.52 0.73 -86.36
CA GLY A 866 15.37 0.67 -85.37
C GLY A 866 15.59 -0.03 -83.97
N GLY A 867 14.63 -0.03 -82.99
CA GLY A 867 14.71 -0.72 -81.64
C GLY A 867 13.57 -0.50 -80.56
N ALA A 868 13.53 -1.21 -79.40
CA ALA A 868 12.51 -1.17 -78.29
C ALA A 868 12.94 -1.72 -76.86
N ARG A 869 12.12 -1.69 -75.75
CA ARG A 869 12.49 -2.12 -74.33
C ARG A 869 11.40 -2.14 -73.18
N ASN A 870 11.53 -2.95 -72.06
CA ASN A 870 10.81 -2.80 -70.73
C ASN A 870 11.38 -3.63 -69.49
N LEU A 871 12.10 -3.06 -68.50
CA LEU A 871 12.64 -3.74 -67.26
C LEU A 871 13.17 -2.77 -66.15
N THR A 872 13.48 -3.20 -64.91
CA THR A 872 13.98 -2.33 -63.79
C THR A 872 15.42 -1.84 -63.97
N PRO A 873 15.82 -0.61 -63.59
CA PRO A 873 17.03 0.04 -64.11
C PRO A 873 18.38 -0.64 -63.76
N GLU A 874 18.59 -1.15 -62.54
CA GLU A 874 19.81 -1.88 -62.17
C GLU A 874 19.94 -3.18 -62.98
N GLN A 875 18.89 -3.98 -63.01
CA GLN A 875 18.82 -5.24 -63.78
C GLN A 875 18.96 -4.96 -65.29
N LEU A 876 18.26 -3.94 -65.80
CA LEU A 876 18.29 -3.45 -67.17
C LEU A 876 19.71 -3.04 -67.61
N ARG A 877 20.50 -2.49 -66.68
CA ARG A 877 21.91 -2.09 -66.89
C ARG A 877 22.86 -3.29 -66.83
N GLU A 878 22.63 -4.25 -65.94
CA GLU A 878 23.41 -5.50 -65.88
C GLU A 878 23.17 -6.37 -67.12
N LEU A 879 21.92 -6.52 -67.54
CA LEU A 879 21.54 -7.15 -68.81
C LEU A 879 22.09 -6.39 -70.03
N GLN A 880 22.21 -5.06 -69.97
CA GLN A 880 22.87 -4.28 -71.03
C GLN A 880 24.39 -4.44 -71.05
N ALA A 881 25.03 -4.56 -69.88
CA ALA A 881 26.45 -4.83 -69.77
C ALA A 881 26.77 -6.24 -70.30
N ALA A 882 25.95 -7.24 -69.97
CA ALA A 882 26.03 -8.59 -70.51
C ALA A 882 25.87 -8.59 -72.04
N PHE A 883 24.81 -8.00 -72.58
CA PHE A 883 24.56 -7.97 -74.03
C PHE A 883 25.70 -7.28 -74.81
N ASN A 884 26.18 -6.12 -74.33
CA ASN A 884 27.29 -5.39 -74.93
C ASN A 884 28.65 -6.11 -74.82
N HIS A 885 28.80 -7.08 -73.90
CA HIS A 885 30.03 -7.87 -73.79
C HIS A 885 30.18 -8.87 -74.95
N PHE A 886 29.05 -9.38 -75.46
CA PHE A 886 29.02 -10.34 -76.57
C PHE A 886 28.89 -9.63 -77.94
N ASP A 887 28.18 -8.50 -78.05
CA ASP A 887 28.18 -7.65 -79.27
C ASP A 887 29.50 -6.87 -79.45
N LYS A 888 30.56 -7.60 -79.79
CA LYS A 888 31.92 -7.10 -80.01
C LYS A 888 32.05 -6.15 -81.21
N LYS A 889 30.99 -5.91 -81.99
CA LYS A 889 30.96 -5.01 -83.14
C LYS A 889 30.01 -3.81 -82.96
N LYS A 890 29.29 -3.72 -81.82
CA LYS A 890 28.32 -2.67 -81.51
C LYS A 890 27.24 -2.49 -82.59
N LYS A 891 26.67 -3.61 -83.06
CA LYS A 891 25.60 -3.64 -84.06
C LYS A 891 24.17 -3.69 -83.49
N GLY A 892 23.99 -3.98 -82.20
CA GLY A 892 22.69 -4.00 -81.51
C GLY A 892 21.93 -5.33 -81.55
N ILE A 893 22.57 -6.42 -81.98
CA ILE A 893 21.97 -7.75 -82.20
C ILE A 893 22.97 -8.85 -81.83
N LEU A 894 22.48 -9.92 -81.18
CA LEU A 894 23.20 -11.17 -80.92
C LEU A 894 22.64 -12.32 -81.78
N ASP A 895 23.41 -13.38 -81.98
CA ASP A 895 22.92 -14.64 -82.56
C ASP A 895 22.51 -15.66 -81.48
N ALA A 896 21.94 -16.79 -81.91
CA ALA A 896 21.43 -17.81 -81.01
C ALA A 896 22.50 -18.51 -80.14
N GLU A 897 23.78 -18.55 -80.55
CA GLU A 897 24.85 -19.15 -79.74
C GLU A 897 25.37 -18.16 -78.69
N ASP A 898 25.63 -16.90 -79.06
CA ASP A 898 25.99 -15.84 -78.10
C ASP A 898 24.83 -15.57 -77.10
N PHE A 899 23.57 -15.69 -77.53
CA PHE A 899 22.40 -15.60 -76.65
C PHE A 899 22.35 -16.76 -75.64
N ARG A 900 22.65 -17.99 -76.07
CA ARG A 900 22.74 -19.17 -75.18
C ARG A 900 23.87 -19.02 -74.17
N ALA A 901 25.03 -18.52 -74.62
CA ALA A 901 26.17 -18.22 -73.75
C ALA A 901 25.84 -17.14 -72.71
N CYS A 902 25.08 -16.10 -73.09
CA CYS A 902 24.66 -15.03 -72.19
C CYS A 902 23.78 -15.54 -71.04
N LEU A 903 22.75 -16.36 -71.33
CA LEU A 903 21.88 -16.93 -70.28
C LEU A 903 22.61 -17.90 -69.34
N ILE A 904 23.53 -18.72 -69.87
CA ILE A 904 24.39 -19.60 -69.05
C ILE A 904 25.32 -18.76 -68.17
N SER A 905 25.89 -17.66 -68.70
CA SER A 905 26.71 -16.71 -67.94
C SER A 905 25.94 -15.95 -66.84
N MET A 906 24.61 -15.98 -66.87
CA MET A 906 23.72 -15.45 -65.82
C MET A 906 23.28 -16.52 -64.81
N GLY A 907 23.78 -17.77 -64.93
CA GLY A 907 23.54 -18.85 -63.97
C GLY A 907 22.35 -19.78 -64.30
N HIS A 908 21.62 -19.53 -65.39
CA HIS A 908 20.48 -20.37 -65.78
C HIS A 908 20.94 -21.64 -66.51
N VAL A 909 21.06 -22.76 -65.77
CA VAL A 909 21.43 -24.08 -66.32
C VAL A 909 20.19 -24.80 -66.86
N LEU A 910 19.74 -24.41 -68.05
CA LEU A 910 18.49 -24.88 -68.68
C LEU A 910 18.73 -26.05 -69.64
N GLY A 911 17.79 -26.99 -69.67
CA GLY A 911 17.79 -28.09 -70.64
C GLY A 911 17.46 -27.64 -72.06
N GLU A 912 17.80 -28.44 -73.09
CA GLU A 912 17.56 -28.10 -74.51
C GLU A 912 16.10 -27.70 -74.79
N ALA A 913 15.13 -28.47 -74.29
CA ALA A 913 13.70 -28.19 -74.47
C ALA A 913 13.24 -26.88 -73.80
N GLU A 914 13.94 -26.44 -72.76
CA GLU A 914 13.60 -25.26 -71.96
C GLU A 914 14.26 -24.00 -72.54
N PHE A 915 15.53 -24.08 -72.94
CA PHE A 915 16.17 -23.04 -73.73
C PHE A 915 15.46 -22.82 -75.08
N ALA A 916 15.04 -23.89 -75.77
CA ALA A 916 14.24 -23.79 -77.00
C ALA A 916 12.90 -23.06 -76.77
N ARG A 917 12.26 -23.27 -75.61
CA ARG A 917 11.03 -22.54 -75.22
C ARG A 917 11.29 -21.05 -75.00
N LEU A 918 12.40 -20.68 -74.33
CA LEU A 918 12.76 -19.28 -74.13
C LEU A 918 13.18 -18.58 -75.44
N LEU A 919 13.96 -19.26 -76.28
CA LEU A 919 14.37 -18.73 -77.59
C LEU A 919 13.16 -18.52 -78.51
N ALA A 920 12.20 -19.44 -78.54
CA ALA A 920 10.94 -19.26 -79.27
C ALA A 920 10.04 -18.15 -78.69
N GLY A 921 10.24 -17.77 -77.42
CA GLY A 921 9.62 -16.59 -76.81
C GLY A 921 10.29 -15.27 -77.22
N ALA A 922 11.62 -15.26 -77.38
CA ALA A 922 12.39 -14.10 -77.83
C ALA A 922 12.33 -13.89 -79.36
N ASP A 923 12.32 -14.96 -80.15
CA ASP A 923 12.19 -14.94 -81.60
C ASP A 923 11.05 -15.87 -82.05
N PRO A 924 9.78 -15.40 -82.01
CA PRO A 924 8.62 -16.16 -82.49
C PRO A 924 8.59 -16.36 -84.02
N VAL A 925 9.54 -15.79 -84.76
CA VAL A 925 9.58 -15.79 -86.23
C VAL A 925 10.65 -16.77 -86.76
N GLY A 926 11.63 -17.14 -85.94
CA GLY A 926 12.67 -18.11 -86.27
C GLY A 926 13.79 -17.53 -87.14
N THR A 927 14.11 -16.25 -86.97
CA THR A 927 15.19 -15.55 -87.69
C THR A 927 16.60 -15.96 -87.23
N GLY A 928 16.74 -16.46 -85.99
CA GLY A 928 18.00 -16.94 -85.42
C GLY A 928 18.89 -15.85 -84.81
N VAL A 929 18.41 -14.60 -84.75
CA VAL A 929 19.12 -13.47 -84.13
C VAL A 929 18.21 -12.74 -83.15
N VAL A 930 18.70 -12.53 -81.93
CA VAL A 930 17.93 -11.88 -80.86
C VAL A 930 18.34 -10.41 -80.75
N SER A 931 17.39 -9.52 -81.06
CA SER A 931 17.57 -8.09 -80.83
C SER A 931 17.54 -7.77 -79.33
N PHE A 932 18.22 -6.69 -78.94
CA PHE A 932 18.28 -6.29 -77.54
C PHE A 932 16.91 -6.00 -76.90
N ALA A 933 15.92 -5.63 -77.72
CA ALA A 933 14.54 -5.46 -77.29
C ALA A 933 13.90 -6.77 -76.81
N ALA A 934 14.10 -7.86 -77.57
CA ALA A 934 13.45 -9.14 -77.35
C ALA A 934 14.05 -9.93 -76.17
N PHE A 935 15.36 -9.86 -75.97
CA PHE A 935 16.05 -10.44 -74.81
C PHE A 935 15.41 -10.04 -73.47
N LEU A 936 14.98 -8.77 -73.38
CA LEU A 936 14.51 -8.17 -72.13
C LEU A 936 13.07 -8.53 -71.78
N ASP A 937 12.21 -8.82 -72.77
CA ASP A 937 10.81 -9.23 -72.51
C ASP A 937 10.72 -10.63 -71.90
N VAL A 938 11.64 -11.53 -72.24
CA VAL A 938 11.70 -12.89 -71.67
C VAL A 938 12.10 -12.85 -70.19
N MET A 939 13.18 -12.16 -69.85
CA MET A 939 13.69 -12.11 -68.47
C MET A 939 12.70 -11.46 -67.49
N ALA A 940 11.80 -10.60 -67.97
CA ALA A 940 10.80 -9.92 -67.13
C ALA A 940 9.68 -10.86 -66.61
N ARG A 941 9.50 -12.06 -67.19
CA ARG A 941 8.25 -12.83 -67.06
C ARG A 941 8.28 -13.98 -66.06
N GLU A 942 9.42 -14.34 -65.49
CA GLU A 942 9.55 -15.49 -64.58
C GLU A 942 9.64 -15.12 -63.08
N ALA A 943 9.76 -13.84 -62.73
CA ALA A 943 10.24 -13.39 -61.41
C ALA A 943 9.16 -12.99 -60.35
N GLY A 944 7.96 -13.59 -60.33
CA GLY A 944 6.84 -13.04 -59.52
C GLY A 944 5.75 -13.99 -59.01
N ALA A 945 6.05 -14.92 -58.09
CA ALA A 945 5.02 -15.78 -57.47
C ALA A 945 5.28 -16.15 -55.99
N THR A 946 4.57 -15.46 -55.07
CA THR A 946 4.28 -15.77 -53.64
C THR A 946 3.38 -14.65 -53.09
N GLY A 947 2.71 -14.70 -51.93
CA GLY A 947 2.50 -15.74 -50.90
C GLY A 947 1.93 -15.04 -49.63
N SER A 948 1.03 -15.66 -48.83
CA SER A 948 0.37 -14.94 -47.71
C SER A 948 -0.13 -15.79 -46.53
N THR A 949 -0.39 -15.12 -45.40
CA THR A 949 -0.64 -15.68 -44.06
C THR A 949 -1.78 -16.71 -43.98
N GLU A 950 -2.92 -16.49 -44.65
CA GLU A 950 -4.04 -17.44 -44.63
C GLU A 950 -3.66 -18.80 -45.23
N GLN A 951 -2.78 -18.81 -46.25
CA GLN A 951 -2.29 -20.04 -46.88
C GLN A 951 -1.37 -20.83 -45.93
N THR A 952 -0.67 -20.15 -45.01
CA THR A 952 0.16 -20.79 -43.98
C THR A 952 -0.71 -21.48 -42.91
N VAL A 953 -1.82 -20.86 -42.49
CA VAL A 953 -2.78 -21.48 -41.56
C VAL A 953 -3.43 -22.72 -42.18
N GLU A 954 -3.84 -22.63 -43.45
CA GLU A 954 -4.46 -23.76 -44.16
C GLU A 954 -3.47 -24.92 -44.37
N ALA A 955 -2.19 -24.63 -44.63
CA ALA A 955 -1.16 -25.67 -44.72
C ALA A 955 -0.99 -26.45 -43.41
N PHE A 956 -0.99 -25.76 -42.25
CA PHE A 956 -0.95 -26.44 -40.94
C PHE A 956 -2.25 -27.19 -40.62
N ARG A 957 -3.42 -26.71 -41.07
CA ARG A 957 -4.70 -27.44 -40.94
C ARG A 957 -4.69 -28.77 -41.69
N ILE A 958 -4.13 -28.78 -42.91
CA ILE A 958 -3.97 -30.00 -43.71
C ILE A 958 -3.01 -30.98 -43.01
N LEU A 959 -1.87 -30.50 -42.50
CA LEU A 959 -0.91 -31.31 -41.73
C LEU A 959 -1.52 -31.88 -40.43
N ALA A 960 -2.39 -31.12 -39.76
CA ALA A 960 -3.14 -31.58 -38.59
C ALA A 960 -4.29 -32.54 -38.93
N GLY A 961 -4.62 -32.76 -40.22
CA GLY A 961 -5.77 -33.57 -40.63
C GLY A 961 -7.12 -32.98 -40.20
N ASP A 962 -7.32 -31.69 -40.50
CA ASP A 962 -8.49 -30.88 -40.14
C ASP A 962 -8.76 -30.72 -38.63
N LYS A 963 -7.84 -31.18 -37.76
CA LYS A 963 -7.89 -30.93 -36.31
C LYS A 963 -7.55 -29.46 -36.00
N PRO A 964 -8.19 -28.83 -34.99
CA PRO A 964 -7.83 -27.49 -34.51
C PRO A 964 -6.55 -27.46 -33.65
N TYR A 965 -5.87 -28.61 -33.51
CA TYR A 965 -4.60 -28.79 -32.82
C TYR A 965 -3.73 -29.78 -33.58
N ILE A 966 -2.41 -29.73 -33.38
CA ILE A 966 -1.46 -30.68 -33.97
C ILE A 966 -0.60 -31.32 -32.87
N LEU A 967 -0.20 -32.57 -33.04
CA LEU A 967 0.68 -33.26 -32.09
C LEU A 967 2.17 -33.02 -32.44
N PRO A 968 3.08 -32.96 -31.44
CA PRO A 968 4.52 -32.86 -31.68
C PRO A 968 5.06 -33.99 -32.59
N GLU A 969 4.48 -35.18 -32.49
CA GLU A 969 4.83 -36.35 -33.28
C GLU A 969 4.37 -36.21 -34.74
N GLU A 970 3.23 -35.54 -34.99
CA GLU A 970 2.75 -35.23 -36.35
C GLU A 970 3.69 -34.21 -37.03
N LEU A 971 4.12 -33.18 -36.29
CA LEU A 971 5.13 -32.21 -36.76
C LEU A 971 6.49 -32.88 -37.06
N ARG A 972 6.97 -33.77 -36.18
CA ARG A 972 8.24 -34.51 -36.37
C ARG A 972 8.21 -35.50 -37.53
N GLN A 973 7.03 -35.94 -37.95
CA GLN A 973 6.88 -36.92 -39.02
C GLN A 973 6.81 -36.26 -40.40
N GLU A 974 6.14 -35.11 -40.52
CA GLU A 974 5.88 -34.44 -41.80
C GLU A 974 6.81 -33.24 -42.10
N LEU A 975 7.56 -32.72 -41.11
CA LEU A 975 8.52 -31.61 -41.29
C LEU A 975 9.97 -32.05 -41.00
N PRO A 976 10.98 -31.40 -41.62
CA PRO A 976 12.39 -31.60 -41.29
C PRO A 976 12.68 -31.38 -39.79
N PRO A 977 13.55 -32.19 -39.15
CA PRO A 977 13.61 -32.28 -37.69
C PRO A 977 13.95 -30.97 -36.98
N GLU A 978 14.85 -30.14 -37.51
CA GLU A 978 15.16 -28.82 -36.93
C GLU A 978 13.95 -27.86 -36.97
N GLN A 979 13.12 -27.95 -38.01
CA GLN A 979 11.92 -27.13 -38.20
C GLN A 979 10.76 -27.65 -37.35
N ALA A 980 10.63 -28.97 -37.21
CA ALA A 980 9.69 -29.62 -36.30
C ALA A 980 9.96 -29.22 -34.84
N GLU A 981 11.20 -29.37 -34.35
CA GLU A 981 11.57 -28.97 -32.98
C GLU A 981 11.40 -27.45 -32.76
N TYR A 982 11.70 -26.62 -33.76
CA TYR A 982 11.45 -25.18 -33.67
C TYR A 982 9.95 -24.84 -33.52
N CYS A 983 9.08 -25.52 -34.28
CA CYS A 983 7.63 -25.37 -34.13
C CYS A 983 7.16 -25.85 -32.75
N ILE A 984 7.62 -27.02 -32.29
CA ILE A 984 7.27 -27.60 -30.99
C ILE A 984 7.71 -26.71 -29.81
N ALA A 985 8.86 -26.05 -29.92
CA ALA A 985 9.36 -25.13 -28.91
C ALA A 985 8.68 -23.75 -28.93
N SER A 986 8.03 -23.37 -30.04
CA SER A 986 7.47 -22.02 -30.26
C SER A 986 5.93 -21.96 -30.27
N MET A 987 5.25 -23.10 -30.46
CA MET A 987 3.80 -23.21 -30.37
C MET A 987 3.36 -23.40 -28.91
N SER A 988 2.24 -22.78 -28.53
CA SER A 988 1.65 -22.97 -27.20
C SER A 988 0.84 -24.28 -27.12
N PRO A 989 0.74 -24.92 -25.94
CA PRO A 989 -0.15 -26.06 -25.73
C PRO A 989 -1.60 -25.72 -26.09
N SER A 990 -2.30 -26.65 -26.73
CA SER A 990 -3.67 -26.43 -27.20
C SER A 990 -4.63 -26.15 -26.03
N THR A 991 -5.49 -25.15 -26.20
CA THR A 991 -6.53 -24.75 -25.24
C THR A 991 -7.86 -25.48 -25.46
N ASP A 992 -7.95 -26.41 -26.41
CA ASP A 992 -9.19 -27.12 -26.75
C ASP A 992 -9.48 -28.24 -25.71
N PRO A 993 -10.65 -28.24 -25.02
CA PRO A 993 -10.97 -29.21 -23.98
C PRO A 993 -11.14 -30.67 -24.47
N VAL A 994 -11.06 -30.94 -25.77
CA VAL A 994 -11.08 -32.30 -26.35
C VAL A 994 -9.65 -32.80 -26.70
N ALA A 995 -8.63 -31.95 -26.63
CA ALA A 995 -7.28 -32.29 -27.07
C ALA A 995 -6.55 -33.31 -26.15
N PRO A 996 -5.77 -34.26 -26.71
CA PRO A 996 -4.89 -35.12 -25.91
C PRO A 996 -3.80 -34.33 -25.16
N PRO A 997 -3.35 -34.80 -23.98
CA PRO A 997 -2.27 -34.16 -23.24
C PRO A 997 -0.96 -34.18 -24.04
N GLY A 998 -0.53 -33.00 -24.51
CA GLY A 998 0.67 -32.82 -25.34
C GLY A 998 0.41 -32.12 -26.69
N ALA A 999 -0.84 -31.90 -27.09
CA ALA A 999 -1.17 -31.19 -28.33
C ALA A 999 -0.82 -29.69 -28.30
N LEU A 1000 -0.57 -29.13 -29.49
CA LEU A 1000 -0.14 -27.75 -29.75
C LEU A 1000 -1.16 -27.00 -30.62
N ASP A 1001 -1.24 -25.68 -30.47
CA ASP A 1001 -1.98 -24.81 -31.40
C ASP A 1001 -1.06 -24.12 -32.42
N TYR A 1002 -1.35 -24.34 -33.71
CA TYR A 1002 -0.66 -23.71 -34.83
C TYR A 1002 -1.29 -22.38 -35.27
N SER A 1003 -2.53 -22.09 -34.85
CA SER A 1003 -3.30 -20.92 -35.28
C SER A 1003 -2.78 -19.63 -34.62
N SER A 1004 -2.54 -19.67 -33.31
CA SER A 1004 -1.87 -18.59 -32.58
C SER A 1004 -0.44 -18.38 -33.07
N PHE A 1005 0.32 -19.45 -33.34
CA PHE A 1005 1.69 -19.36 -33.88
C PHE A 1005 1.73 -18.69 -35.26
N ALA A 1006 0.90 -19.13 -36.20
CA ALA A 1006 0.82 -18.51 -37.53
C ALA A 1006 0.35 -17.04 -37.46
N SER A 1007 -0.51 -16.69 -36.50
CA SER A 1007 -0.92 -15.30 -36.26
C SER A 1007 0.20 -14.46 -35.63
N ALA A 1008 0.97 -15.03 -34.69
CA ALA A 1008 2.09 -14.38 -34.04
C ALA A 1008 3.27 -14.12 -34.98
N LEU A 1009 3.49 -15.00 -35.97
CA LEU A 1009 4.56 -14.86 -36.98
C LEU A 1009 4.37 -13.64 -37.90
N TYR A 1010 3.13 -13.13 -38.02
CA TYR A 1010 2.79 -11.99 -38.87
C TYR A 1010 2.24 -10.76 -38.11
N GLY A 1011 1.96 -10.88 -36.81
CA GLY A 1011 1.94 -9.79 -35.82
C GLY A 1011 0.86 -8.71 -35.95
N GLN A 1012 -0.16 -8.72 -35.08
CA GLN A 1012 -1.06 -7.56 -34.92
C GLN A 1012 -0.28 -6.31 -34.51
N SER A 1013 -0.44 -5.23 -35.29
CA SER A 1013 0.22 -3.94 -35.08
C SER A 1013 -0.79 -2.80 -35.23
N ASP A 1014 -1.45 -2.42 -34.13
CA ASP A 1014 -2.31 -1.24 -34.01
C ASP A 1014 -1.62 -0.19 -33.10
N LEU A 1015 -0.51 0.38 -33.59
CA LEU A 1015 0.11 1.64 -33.12
C LEU A 1015 1.13 2.18 -34.12
#